data_AF-A0A498II61-F1
#
_entry.id   AF-A0A498II61-F1
#
_cell.length_a   1.000
_cell.length_b   1.000
_cell.length_c   1.000
_cell.angle_alpha   90.00
_cell.angle_beta   90.00
_cell.angle_gamma   90.00
#
_symmetry.space_group_name_H-M   'P 1'
#
loop_
_entity.id
_entity.type
_entity.pdbx_description
1 polymer ?
#
loop_
_entity_poly.entity_id
_entity_poly.type
_entity_poly.pdbx_seq_one_letter_code
_entity_poly.pdbx_strand_id
1 'polypeptide(L)'
;MKTFTYTHRDLAREAVRKSLVLLKNGENADSPVLPLSKKAKKILVAGTHANNLGYQCGGWSLTWQGLTGNNNTAGTTILSAITAAVDPSTEIMFSENPDADFVKSNNFSYAIVAVGEPPYAETNGDSLNLTIAEPGPSTITNVCGGVKCVVIVVSGRPVVIEPYVSSIDALVAAWLPGTEGQGVSDVLFGDYGFTGKLPRTWFKTVDQLPMNVGDAHYDPLFPFGFGLTTDPVDQMIKPSSSVLLVGLFCLCCWTEMTKGEEEDMKYKNPKYSINDRVEDLLARMTLEEKIGQMAQVDRGNITAEVMKEYNIGSILSGGESVPRTQATTQDWVDMINKFQNWSLATRLGIPMIYGIDAVHGHNNVFKATIFPHNVGLGATRQVCRDPRWGRCYESYSEDPSIVKQMSELVIGLQGEIPAGSPKGVPYVGGPDKVAASAKHFVGDGGTTNGINENNTVIDWQGLFEIHMPGYIESIAKGVSTVMVSYSSWNGVKMHANYELITKYLKDTLNFKGVVISDWLGVDKISNPPMTNYSNSLLLSIQAGLDMIMIPHNYTFFVKFLTNHVNENRIPMSRIDDAVRRILSLKFMMGLFEKPMASYEYIPWLGCQAHRDLGREAVRKSLVLLKNGKTPNDAPMLPLPRTAKRILVAGTHANNLGYQCGGWSLTWQGVSGNNHTVVGNKMFTFVFETGTTILGAITKAVNETTEIFYSVNPDLELVTLGKFDYAVVAVGELPYAETKGDDSNLTMIEPVPSVIKNICGAVKCVVIVVSGRPIVMEPYISSIDALVAAWLPGTEGQGIADVLYGDYGFTGKLARTWFKRVDQLPMNVGDKDYDPLFPYGFGLTTKPNANSTSANSAGAAAPRSSQASWSSVLLSLSLGALLWLSH
;
A
#
# COMPACT_ATOMS: atom_id res chain seq x y z
N MET A 1 14.92 1.91 -7.78
CA MET A 1 15.69 1.45 -8.97
C MET A 1 15.30 2.33 -10.14
N LYS A 2 16.13 2.47 -11.19
CA LYS A 2 15.76 3.29 -12.37
C LYS A 2 14.86 2.50 -13.33
N THR A 3 13.97 3.21 -14.04
CA THR A 3 13.41 2.85 -15.35
C THR A 3 12.91 1.41 -15.54
N PHE A 4 11.64 1.16 -15.21
CA PHE A 4 10.92 -0.10 -15.52
C PHE A 4 9.51 0.17 -16.08
N THR A 5 9.42 0.95 -17.17
CA THR A 5 8.15 1.21 -17.89
C THR A 5 8.29 1.07 -19.41
N TYR A 6 9.28 1.73 -20.01
CA TYR A 6 9.60 1.61 -21.43
C TYR A 6 10.77 0.66 -21.67
N THR A 7 11.99 1.03 -21.28
CA THR A 7 13.26 0.33 -21.62
C THR A 7 13.25 -1.20 -21.49
N HIS A 8 12.51 -1.76 -20.53
CA HIS A 8 12.45 -3.20 -20.31
C HIS A 8 11.32 -3.91 -21.08
N ARG A 9 10.22 -3.22 -21.43
CA ARG A 9 9.25 -3.72 -22.43
C ARG A 9 9.82 -3.56 -23.84
N ASP A 10 10.57 -2.49 -24.11
CA ASP A 10 11.33 -2.33 -25.34
C ASP A 10 12.42 -3.42 -25.49
N LEU A 11 13.12 -3.77 -24.40
CA LEU A 11 14.08 -4.89 -24.39
C LEU A 11 13.40 -6.25 -24.55
N ALA A 12 12.22 -6.47 -23.96
CA ALA A 12 11.46 -7.70 -24.15
C ALA A 12 10.91 -7.82 -25.59
N ARG A 13 10.38 -6.73 -26.16
CA ARG A 13 10.03 -6.61 -27.60
C ARG A 13 11.23 -6.89 -28.49
N GLU A 14 12.42 -6.39 -28.10
CA GLU A 14 13.67 -6.68 -28.79
C GLU A 14 14.07 -8.16 -28.69
N ALA A 15 13.92 -8.78 -27.52
CA ALA A 15 14.19 -10.20 -27.33
C ALA A 15 13.23 -11.07 -28.17
N VAL A 16 11.96 -10.68 -28.29
CA VAL A 16 10.98 -11.34 -29.17
C VAL A 16 11.40 -11.23 -30.64
N ARG A 17 11.56 -10.03 -31.19
CA ARG A 17 11.91 -9.86 -32.62
C ARG A 17 13.24 -10.55 -33.01
N LYS A 18 14.19 -10.66 -32.08
CA LYS A 18 15.47 -11.35 -32.29
C LYS A 18 15.43 -12.88 -32.12
N SER A 19 14.46 -13.41 -31.35
CA SER A 19 14.34 -14.85 -31.06
C SER A 19 13.39 -15.61 -32.00
N LEU A 20 12.48 -14.90 -32.67
CA LEU A 20 11.60 -15.46 -33.70
C LEU A 20 12.42 -16.04 -34.87
N VAL A 21 12.10 -17.28 -35.25
CA VAL A 21 12.81 -18.01 -36.32
C VAL A 21 11.89 -18.21 -37.52
N LEU A 22 12.29 -17.67 -38.67
CA LEU A 22 11.58 -17.85 -39.94
C LEU A 22 12.02 -19.17 -40.59
N LEU A 23 11.09 -20.11 -40.76
CA LEU A 23 11.35 -21.47 -41.25
C LEU A 23 10.98 -21.67 -42.73
N LYS A 24 9.95 -20.97 -43.21
CA LYS A 24 9.56 -20.90 -44.62
C LYS A 24 9.11 -19.47 -44.95
N ASN A 25 9.39 -18.98 -46.15
CA ASN A 25 8.93 -17.68 -46.63
C ASN A 25 8.72 -17.72 -48.16
N GLY A 26 7.53 -18.10 -48.60
CA GLY A 26 7.22 -18.37 -50.01
C GLY A 26 7.53 -19.80 -50.45
N GLU A 27 7.29 -20.09 -51.73
CA GLU A 27 7.64 -21.37 -52.36
C GLU A 27 9.15 -21.51 -52.61
N ASN A 28 9.82 -20.38 -52.85
CA ASN A 28 11.25 -20.27 -53.15
C ASN A 28 11.78 -18.89 -52.73
N ALA A 29 13.10 -18.72 -52.70
CA ALA A 29 13.74 -17.50 -52.22
C ALA A 29 13.45 -16.25 -53.07
N ASP A 30 13.09 -16.42 -54.34
CA ASP A 30 12.79 -15.33 -55.29
C ASP A 30 11.32 -14.85 -55.22
N SER A 31 10.50 -15.46 -54.35
CA SER A 31 9.08 -15.11 -54.17
C SER A 31 8.62 -15.14 -52.69
N PRO A 32 9.23 -14.29 -51.82
CA PRO A 32 8.88 -14.20 -50.41
C PRO A 32 7.47 -13.64 -50.16
N VAL A 33 6.91 -13.95 -49.00
CA VAL A 33 5.57 -13.53 -48.54
C VAL A 33 5.63 -12.58 -47.33
N LEU A 34 6.67 -12.70 -46.50
CA LEU A 34 7.07 -11.71 -45.50
C LEU A 34 8.18 -10.81 -46.09
N PRO A 35 8.13 -9.47 -45.86
CA PRO A 35 7.19 -8.77 -44.99
C PRO A 35 5.81 -8.53 -45.63
N LEU A 36 4.76 -8.61 -44.82
CA LEU A 36 3.37 -8.36 -45.22
C LEU A 36 3.11 -6.88 -45.47
N SER A 37 2.21 -6.57 -46.40
CA SER A 37 1.76 -5.19 -46.61
C SER A 37 0.87 -4.72 -45.45
N LYS A 38 1.32 -3.66 -44.76
CA LYS A 38 0.52 -2.92 -43.76
C LYS A 38 -0.75 -2.29 -44.35
N LYS A 39 -0.86 -2.15 -45.68
CA LYS A 39 -1.97 -1.49 -46.39
C LYS A 39 -2.89 -2.46 -47.12
N ALA A 40 -3.04 -3.67 -46.58
CA ALA A 40 -4.05 -4.62 -47.07
C ALA A 40 -5.46 -4.07 -46.82
N LYS A 41 -6.41 -4.33 -47.72
CA LYS A 41 -7.80 -3.85 -47.55
C LYS A 41 -8.51 -4.60 -46.41
N LYS A 42 -8.33 -5.92 -46.35
CA LYS A 42 -8.99 -6.80 -45.39
C LYS A 42 -8.10 -8.00 -45.08
N ILE A 43 -7.93 -8.33 -43.80
CA ILE A 43 -7.04 -9.42 -43.34
C ILE A 43 -7.74 -10.31 -42.32
N LEU A 44 -7.31 -11.57 -42.25
CA LEU A 44 -7.74 -12.53 -41.24
C LEU A 44 -6.62 -12.75 -40.23
N VAL A 45 -6.96 -12.68 -38.94
CA VAL A 45 -6.13 -13.22 -37.86
C VAL A 45 -6.87 -14.41 -37.26
N ALA A 46 -6.20 -15.56 -37.10
CA ALA A 46 -6.86 -16.79 -36.69
C ALA A 46 -6.03 -17.64 -35.72
N GLY A 47 -6.66 -18.66 -35.14
CA GLY A 47 -6.02 -19.59 -34.20
C GLY A 47 -6.10 -19.15 -32.74
N THR A 48 -6.14 -20.15 -31.85
CA THR A 48 -6.36 -20.00 -30.40
C THR A 48 -5.26 -19.23 -29.65
N HIS A 49 -4.08 -19.05 -30.26
CA HIS A 49 -2.95 -18.36 -29.63
C HIS A 49 -2.87 -16.89 -30.04
N ALA A 50 -3.63 -16.46 -31.06
CA ALA A 50 -3.56 -15.09 -31.56
C ALA A 50 -4.00 -14.04 -30.53
N ASN A 51 -4.99 -14.35 -29.69
CA ASN A 51 -5.52 -13.42 -28.70
C ASN A 51 -5.49 -13.95 -27.26
N ASN A 52 -4.43 -14.67 -26.89
CA ASN A 52 -4.31 -15.33 -25.58
C ASN A 52 -2.91 -15.13 -24.97
N LEU A 53 -2.74 -14.11 -24.11
CA LEU A 53 -1.47 -13.81 -23.42
C LEU A 53 -0.98 -14.96 -22.55
N GLY A 54 -1.90 -15.70 -21.92
CA GLY A 54 -1.56 -16.91 -21.16
C GLY A 54 -0.82 -17.93 -22.03
N TYR A 55 -1.36 -18.23 -23.21
CA TYR A 55 -0.73 -19.13 -24.19
C TYR A 55 0.54 -18.52 -24.81
N GLN A 56 0.59 -17.20 -24.97
CA GLN A 56 1.76 -16.48 -25.47
C GLN A 56 2.97 -16.54 -24.51
N CYS A 57 2.71 -16.66 -23.19
CA CYS A 57 3.75 -16.73 -22.16
C CYS A 57 4.08 -18.16 -21.72
N GLY A 58 3.13 -19.10 -21.78
CA GLY A 58 3.35 -20.50 -21.41
C GLY A 58 3.42 -20.76 -19.89
N GLY A 59 4.05 -21.88 -19.51
CA GLY A 59 4.23 -22.30 -18.12
C GLY A 59 5.11 -21.36 -17.29
N TRP A 60 5.11 -21.55 -15.97
CA TRP A 60 5.74 -20.70 -14.95
C TRP A 60 5.30 -19.22 -14.92
N SER A 61 4.50 -18.78 -15.89
CA SER A 61 3.94 -17.43 -15.96
C SER A 61 2.74 -17.30 -15.01
N LEU A 62 2.94 -16.61 -13.88
CA LEU A 62 2.00 -16.38 -12.77
C LEU A 62 1.63 -17.63 -11.95
N THR A 63 1.50 -18.79 -12.59
CA THR A 63 1.28 -20.10 -11.96
C THR A 63 2.26 -21.11 -12.53
N TRP A 64 2.45 -22.23 -11.81
CA TRP A 64 3.33 -23.33 -12.23
C TRP A 64 3.05 -23.80 -13.67
N GLN A 65 1.81 -24.17 -13.97
CA GLN A 65 1.39 -24.63 -15.30
C GLN A 65 1.05 -23.49 -16.28
N GLY A 66 1.16 -22.22 -15.86
CA GLY A 66 0.63 -21.08 -16.61
C GLY A 66 -0.90 -20.97 -16.54
N LEU A 67 -1.45 -19.99 -17.27
CA LEU A 67 -2.87 -19.65 -17.30
C LEU A 67 -3.35 -19.50 -18.75
N THR A 68 -4.67 -19.45 -18.94
CA THR A 68 -5.30 -19.08 -20.23
C THR A 68 -5.97 -17.71 -20.14
N GLY A 69 -6.09 -17.03 -21.29
CA GLY A 69 -6.74 -15.73 -21.43
C GLY A 69 -5.83 -14.54 -21.14
N ASN A 70 -6.42 -13.34 -21.18
CA ASN A 70 -5.69 -12.06 -21.15
C ASN A 70 -5.76 -11.33 -19.79
N ASN A 71 -6.68 -11.73 -18.91
CA ASN A 71 -7.06 -10.93 -17.74
C ASN A 71 -6.02 -10.93 -16.60
N ASN A 72 -5.05 -11.87 -16.64
CA ASN A 72 -4.11 -12.10 -15.54
C ASN A 72 -2.71 -11.54 -15.82
N THR A 73 -2.31 -11.47 -17.09
CA THR A 73 -0.96 -11.07 -17.53
C THR A 73 -1.04 -9.72 -18.24
N ALA A 74 -0.26 -8.73 -17.79
CA ALA A 74 -0.16 -7.46 -18.51
C ALA A 74 0.80 -7.60 -19.71
N GLY A 75 0.31 -7.33 -20.92
CA GLY A 75 1.07 -7.47 -22.16
C GLY A 75 0.25 -7.06 -23.39
N THR A 76 0.75 -7.39 -24.58
CA THR A 76 0.06 -7.25 -25.86
C THR A 76 -0.08 -8.61 -26.55
N THR A 77 -1.29 -9.01 -26.95
CA THR A 77 -1.50 -10.22 -27.76
C THR A 77 -0.99 -10.05 -29.19
N ILE A 78 -0.66 -11.14 -29.89
CA ILE A 78 -0.35 -11.15 -31.32
C ILE A 78 -1.43 -10.41 -32.14
N LEU A 79 -2.73 -10.64 -31.86
CA LEU A 79 -3.85 -9.93 -32.48
C LEU A 79 -3.80 -8.41 -32.23
N SER A 80 -3.60 -7.99 -30.98
CA SER A 80 -3.53 -6.57 -30.62
C SER A 80 -2.31 -5.89 -31.24
N ALA A 81 -1.20 -6.62 -31.38
CA ALA A 81 0.01 -6.14 -32.02
C ALA A 81 -0.16 -5.98 -33.55
N ILE A 82 -0.75 -6.96 -34.22
CA ILE A 82 -1.14 -6.88 -35.64
C ILE A 82 -2.09 -5.68 -35.86
N THR A 83 -3.10 -5.54 -34.99
CA THR A 83 -4.08 -4.45 -35.03
C THR A 83 -3.43 -3.06 -34.89
N ALA A 84 -2.34 -2.95 -34.11
CA ALA A 84 -1.58 -1.72 -33.95
C ALA A 84 -0.52 -1.47 -35.05
N ALA A 85 -0.25 -2.46 -35.92
CA ALA A 85 0.84 -2.42 -36.90
C ALA A 85 0.38 -2.16 -38.35
N VAL A 86 -0.89 -2.43 -38.68
CA VAL A 86 -1.48 -2.17 -40.01
C VAL A 86 -2.03 -0.75 -40.13
N ASP A 87 -2.38 -0.36 -41.35
CA ASP A 87 -3.02 0.93 -41.65
C ASP A 87 -4.42 1.01 -41.01
N PRO A 88 -4.83 2.14 -40.40
CA PRO A 88 -6.17 2.27 -39.80
C PRO A 88 -7.37 2.06 -40.74
N SER A 89 -7.13 2.00 -42.06
CA SER A 89 -8.14 1.65 -43.07
C SER A 89 -8.25 0.14 -43.36
N THR A 90 -7.38 -0.71 -42.80
CA THR A 90 -7.42 -2.17 -42.94
C THR A 90 -8.53 -2.79 -42.10
N GLU A 91 -9.46 -3.50 -42.74
CA GLU A 91 -10.46 -4.31 -42.04
C GLU A 91 -9.82 -5.59 -41.46
N ILE A 92 -9.87 -5.78 -40.14
CA ILE A 92 -9.32 -6.97 -39.46
C ILE A 92 -10.48 -7.83 -38.97
N MET A 93 -10.51 -9.10 -39.39
CA MET A 93 -11.38 -10.11 -38.78
C MET A 93 -10.56 -11.06 -37.91
N PHE A 94 -11.09 -11.41 -36.74
CA PHE A 94 -10.53 -12.42 -35.85
C PHE A 94 -11.47 -13.62 -35.72
N SER A 95 -10.95 -14.85 -35.82
CA SER A 95 -11.69 -16.09 -35.54
C SER A 95 -10.74 -17.18 -35.07
N GLU A 96 -11.01 -17.83 -33.92
CA GLU A 96 -10.10 -18.85 -33.38
C GLU A 96 -10.03 -20.14 -34.21
N ASN A 97 -11.13 -20.50 -34.90
CA ASN A 97 -11.22 -21.66 -35.78
C ASN A 97 -12.24 -21.42 -36.90
N PRO A 98 -11.90 -20.65 -37.95
CA PRO A 98 -12.76 -20.46 -39.11
C PRO A 98 -12.82 -21.73 -39.98
N ASP A 99 -13.98 -21.99 -40.56
CA ASP A 99 -14.14 -22.97 -41.64
C ASP A 99 -13.62 -22.43 -42.99
N ALA A 100 -13.44 -23.33 -43.96
CA ALA A 100 -12.87 -22.99 -45.26
C ALA A 100 -13.81 -22.12 -46.14
N ASP A 101 -15.12 -22.09 -45.88
CA ASP A 101 -16.08 -21.30 -46.66
C ASP A 101 -16.17 -19.87 -46.12
N PHE A 102 -16.05 -19.66 -44.81
CA PHE A 102 -15.81 -18.36 -44.19
C PHE A 102 -14.55 -17.69 -44.77
N VAL A 103 -13.45 -18.44 -44.90
CA VAL A 103 -12.17 -17.92 -45.45
C VAL A 103 -12.33 -17.48 -46.91
N LYS A 104 -12.94 -18.32 -47.75
CA LYS A 104 -13.12 -18.04 -49.19
C LYS A 104 -14.13 -16.93 -49.46
N SER A 105 -15.23 -16.87 -48.70
CA SER A 105 -16.31 -15.89 -48.90
C SER A 105 -15.95 -14.45 -48.51
N ASN A 106 -14.96 -14.25 -47.62
CA ASN A 106 -14.60 -12.94 -47.09
C ASN A 106 -13.52 -12.18 -47.87
N ASN A 107 -12.92 -12.78 -48.91
CA ASN A 107 -11.95 -12.14 -49.80
C ASN A 107 -10.77 -11.44 -49.07
N PHE A 108 -10.13 -12.19 -48.16
CA PHE A 108 -8.97 -11.72 -47.41
C PHE A 108 -7.74 -11.51 -48.31
N SER A 109 -6.93 -10.48 -48.02
CA SER A 109 -5.69 -10.19 -48.75
C SER A 109 -4.55 -11.15 -48.37
N TYR A 110 -4.53 -11.56 -47.09
CA TYR A 110 -3.74 -12.63 -46.49
C TYR A 110 -4.34 -13.00 -45.13
N ALA A 111 -3.86 -14.09 -44.54
CA ALA A 111 -4.18 -14.50 -43.18
C ALA A 111 -2.94 -14.73 -42.32
N ILE A 112 -3.07 -14.50 -41.01
CA ILE A 112 -2.06 -14.78 -39.99
C ILE A 112 -2.67 -15.73 -38.96
N VAL A 113 -2.16 -16.95 -38.88
CA VAL A 113 -2.65 -18.03 -38.00
C VAL A 113 -1.66 -18.21 -36.85
N ALA A 114 -2.09 -18.02 -35.60
CA ALA A 114 -1.28 -18.31 -34.41
C ALA A 114 -1.86 -19.49 -33.62
N VAL A 115 -1.12 -20.59 -33.60
CA VAL A 115 -1.49 -21.89 -33.00
C VAL A 115 -0.28 -22.48 -32.29
N GLY A 116 -0.47 -23.50 -31.44
CA GLY A 116 0.60 -23.90 -30.55
C GLY A 116 0.23 -24.91 -29.48
N GLU A 117 1.13 -25.04 -28.50
CA GLU A 117 0.91 -25.84 -27.29
C GLU A 117 0.24 -24.98 -26.19
N PRO A 118 -0.76 -25.51 -25.48
CA PRO A 118 -1.26 -24.84 -24.27
C PRO A 118 -0.14 -24.77 -23.20
N PRO A 119 -0.20 -23.82 -22.26
CA PRO A 119 0.76 -23.71 -21.16
C PRO A 119 0.95 -25.02 -20.38
N TYR A 120 2.22 -25.37 -20.15
CA TYR A 120 2.64 -26.53 -19.37
C TYR A 120 3.97 -26.23 -18.65
N ALA A 121 4.23 -26.95 -17.56
CA ALA A 121 5.52 -27.03 -16.89
C ALA A 121 5.78 -28.45 -16.36
N GLU A 122 7.05 -28.85 -16.41
CA GLU A 122 7.55 -30.12 -15.87
C GLU A 122 6.70 -31.32 -16.36
N THR A 123 6.29 -32.23 -15.46
CA THR A 123 5.62 -33.50 -15.80
C THR A 123 4.34 -33.35 -16.61
N ASN A 124 3.61 -32.24 -16.46
CA ASN A 124 2.43 -31.94 -17.25
C ASN A 124 2.75 -31.58 -18.72
N GLY A 125 4.01 -31.27 -19.02
CA GLY A 125 4.51 -31.08 -20.37
C GLY A 125 4.97 -32.36 -21.06
N ASP A 126 5.13 -33.48 -20.34
CA ASP A 126 5.65 -34.72 -20.93
C ASP A 126 4.66 -35.29 -21.97
N SER A 127 5.14 -35.49 -23.20
CA SER A 127 4.32 -35.92 -24.33
C SER A 127 5.13 -36.78 -25.28
N LEU A 128 4.58 -37.95 -25.62
CA LEU A 128 5.15 -38.88 -26.60
C LEU A 128 4.77 -38.53 -28.05
N ASN A 129 3.85 -37.59 -28.24
CA ASN A 129 3.26 -37.29 -29.56
C ASN A 129 3.74 -35.95 -30.14
N LEU A 130 4.02 -34.95 -29.28
CA LEU A 130 4.51 -33.62 -29.67
C LEU A 130 3.73 -32.96 -30.83
N THR A 131 2.40 -33.13 -30.86
CA THR A 131 1.49 -32.55 -31.87
C THR A 131 0.84 -31.26 -31.37
N ILE A 132 0.47 -30.38 -32.30
CA ILE A 132 -0.43 -29.25 -32.02
C ILE A 132 -1.84 -29.82 -31.79
N ALA A 133 -2.53 -29.39 -30.73
CA ALA A 133 -3.89 -29.83 -30.42
C ALA A 133 -4.95 -29.16 -31.32
N GLU A 134 -6.08 -29.82 -31.55
CA GLU A 134 -7.24 -29.18 -32.19
C GLU A 134 -7.74 -27.98 -31.36
N PRO A 135 -8.19 -26.88 -32.00
CA PRO A 135 -8.47 -26.74 -33.43
C PRO A 135 -7.27 -26.37 -34.33
N GLY A 136 -6.03 -26.45 -33.82
CA GLY A 136 -4.83 -25.96 -34.52
C GLY A 136 -4.63 -26.53 -35.93
N PRO A 137 -4.56 -27.86 -36.12
CA PRO A 137 -4.44 -28.48 -37.45
C PRO A 137 -5.59 -28.14 -38.40
N SER A 138 -6.84 -28.17 -37.89
CA SER A 138 -8.03 -27.76 -38.65
C SER A 138 -7.93 -26.30 -39.11
N THR A 139 -7.49 -25.40 -38.22
CA THR A 139 -7.32 -23.97 -38.52
C THR A 139 -6.27 -23.73 -39.59
N ILE A 140 -5.10 -24.37 -39.50
CA ILE A 140 -4.06 -24.27 -40.54
C ILE A 140 -4.63 -24.74 -41.88
N THR A 141 -5.30 -25.90 -41.90
CA THR A 141 -5.83 -26.50 -43.14
C THR A 141 -6.92 -25.64 -43.78
N ASN A 142 -7.89 -25.15 -43.00
CA ASN A 142 -9.00 -24.33 -43.49
C ASN A 142 -8.55 -22.96 -44.00
N VAL A 143 -7.62 -22.31 -43.28
CA VAL A 143 -7.14 -20.97 -43.62
C VAL A 143 -6.14 -21.01 -44.76
N CYS A 144 -5.07 -21.81 -44.64
CA CYS A 144 -4.02 -21.84 -45.64
C CYS A 144 -4.44 -22.55 -46.95
N GLY A 145 -5.47 -23.40 -46.90
CA GLY A 145 -6.13 -23.92 -48.10
C GLY A 145 -7.11 -22.95 -48.78
N GLY A 146 -7.30 -21.73 -48.25
CA GLY A 146 -8.26 -20.74 -48.76
C GLY A 146 -7.67 -19.36 -49.09
N VAL A 147 -6.55 -18.96 -48.47
CA VAL A 147 -5.88 -17.67 -48.70
C VAL A 147 -4.40 -17.75 -48.33
N LYS A 148 -3.56 -16.88 -48.90
CA LYS A 148 -2.13 -16.75 -48.52
C LYS A 148 -1.94 -16.62 -47.01
N CYS A 149 -1.07 -17.45 -46.45
CA CYS A 149 -1.14 -17.84 -45.04
C CYS A 149 0.21 -17.80 -44.33
N VAL A 150 0.29 -17.03 -43.23
CA VAL A 150 1.44 -17.02 -42.33
C VAL A 150 1.08 -17.77 -41.06
N VAL A 151 1.77 -18.88 -40.76
CA VAL A 151 1.58 -19.63 -39.51
C VAL A 151 2.67 -19.27 -38.50
N ILE A 152 2.24 -18.90 -37.30
CA ILE A 152 3.07 -18.65 -36.11
C ILE A 152 2.85 -19.81 -35.14
N VAL A 153 3.87 -20.64 -34.93
CA VAL A 153 3.83 -21.76 -33.99
C VAL A 153 4.35 -21.30 -32.64
N VAL A 154 3.44 -21.13 -31.68
CA VAL A 154 3.73 -20.72 -30.30
C VAL A 154 3.95 -21.98 -29.45
N SER A 155 5.19 -22.32 -29.15
CA SER A 155 5.53 -23.59 -28.48
C SER A 155 6.78 -23.47 -27.61
N GLY A 156 6.96 -24.38 -26.66
CA GLY A 156 8.17 -24.46 -25.85
C GLY A 156 9.28 -25.32 -26.49
N ARG A 157 8.94 -26.03 -27.58
CA ARG A 157 9.77 -27.05 -28.24
C ARG A 157 9.28 -27.30 -29.68
N PRO A 158 10.10 -27.91 -30.55
CA PRO A 158 9.63 -28.38 -31.85
C PRO A 158 8.43 -29.34 -31.72
N VAL A 159 7.46 -29.18 -32.61
CA VAL A 159 6.22 -29.96 -32.69
C VAL A 159 5.98 -30.47 -34.12
N VAL A 160 5.18 -31.52 -34.31
CA VAL A 160 4.80 -32.03 -35.62
C VAL A 160 4.12 -30.93 -36.44
N ILE A 161 4.79 -30.48 -37.51
CA ILE A 161 4.30 -29.46 -38.44
C ILE A 161 4.41 -29.89 -39.91
N GLU A 162 5.23 -30.90 -40.21
CA GLU A 162 5.55 -31.36 -41.58
C GLU A 162 4.32 -31.55 -42.50
N PRO A 163 3.21 -32.20 -42.05
CA PRO A 163 2.05 -32.44 -42.92
C PRO A 163 1.36 -31.18 -43.44
N TYR A 164 1.66 -30.01 -42.85
CA TYR A 164 1.07 -28.72 -43.21
C TYR A 164 2.07 -27.78 -43.91
N VAL A 165 3.38 -28.08 -43.93
CA VAL A 165 4.42 -27.18 -44.50
C VAL A 165 4.21 -26.90 -46.00
N SER A 166 3.53 -27.80 -46.70
CA SER A 166 3.15 -27.62 -48.11
C SER A 166 2.13 -26.49 -48.31
N SER A 167 1.11 -26.38 -47.47
CA SER A 167 0.04 -25.37 -47.60
C SER A 167 0.35 -24.02 -46.96
N ILE A 168 1.30 -23.96 -46.02
CA ILE A 168 1.68 -22.72 -45.33
C ILE A 168 2.61 -21.87 -46.22
N ASP A 169 2.26 -20.65 -46.60
CA ASP A 169 3.15 -19.77 -47.38
C ASP A 169 4.39 -19.35 -46.59
N ALA A 170 4.22 -18.94 -45.33
CA ALA A 170 5.33 -18.59 -44.45
C ALA A 170 5.14 -19.16 -43.03
N LEU A 171 6.21 -19.72 -42.46
CA LEU A 171 6.19 -20.43 -41.18
C LEU A 171 7.17 -19.78 -40.21
N VAL A 172 6.69 -19.36 -39.04
CA VAL A 172 7.46 -18.71 -37.97
C VAL A 172 7.38 -19.54 -36.70
N ALA A 173 8.51 -19.88 -36.11
CA ALA A 173 8.58 -20.44 -34.76
C ALA A 173 8.70 -19.32 -33.71
N ALA A 174 7.80 -19.35 -32.73
CA ALA A 174 7.73 -18.40 -31.63
C ALA A 174 7.89 -19.12 -30.29
N TRP A 175 9.10 -19.04 -29.73
CA TRP A 175 9.50 -19.68 -28.47
C TRP A 175 8.90 -18.97 -27.25
N LEU A 176 7.60 -19.16 -27.02
CA LEU A 176 6.81 -18.54 -25.95
C LEU A 176 7.13 -17.04 -25.77
N PRO A 177 6.74 -16.16 -26.73
CA PRO A 177 7.23 -14.78 -26.84
C PRO A 177 6.77 -13.82 -25.71
N GLY A 178 6.18 -14.33 -24.62
CA GLY A 178 5.96 -13.57 -23.41
C GLY A 178 4.95 -12.43 -23.59
N THR A 179 5.20 -11.28 -22.96
CA THR A 179 4.24 -10.17 -22.88
C THR A 179 4.23 -9.27 -24.11
N GLU A 180 5.19 -9.35 -25.03
CA GLU A 180 5.43 -8.32 -26.04
C GLU A 180 5.10 -8.74 -27.47
N GLY A 181 3.81 -8.95 -27.76
CA GLY A 181 3.31 -9.29 -29.09
C GLY A 181 3.76 -8.33 -30.21
N GLN A 182 4.09 -7.06 -29.88
CA GLN A 182 4.68 -6.13 -30.86
C GLN A 182 5.96 -6.67 -31.49
N GLY A 183 6.79 -7.44 -30.77
CA GLY A 183 8.00 -8.02 -31.34
C GLY A 183 7.73 -9.05 -32.44
N VAL A 184 6.49 -9.58 -32.49
CA VAL A 184 6.01 -10.46 -33.57
C VAL A 184 5.56 -9.63 -34.78
N SER A 185 4.78 -8.57 -34.58
CA SER A 185 4.38 -7.67 -35.67
C SER A 185 5.56 -6.94 -36.31
N ASP A 186 6.58 -6.56 -35.52
CA ASP A 186 7.80 -5.86 -35.96
C ASP A 186 8.46 -6.56 -37.16
N VAL A 187 8.55 -7.90 -37.13
CA VAL A 187 9.20 -8.70 -38.18
C VAL A 187 8.23 -9.18 -39.26
N LEU A 188 6.96 -9.41 -38.92
CA LEU A 188 5.93 -9.78 -39.90
C LEU A 188 5.65 -8.67 -40.92
N PHE A 189 5.73 -7.40 -40.50
CA PHE A 189 5.48 -6.24 -41.36
C PHE A 189 6.75 -5.50 -41.79
N GLY A 190 7.94 -6.04 -41.48
CA GLY A 190 9.21 -5.54 -41.99
C GLY A 190 9.72 -4.23 -41.36
N ASP A 191 9.22 -3.83 -40.19
CA ASP A 191 9.87 -2.77 -39.40
C ASP A 191 11.25 -3.23 -38.90
N TYR A 192 11.42 -4.54 -38.73
CA TYR A 192 12.67 -5.23 -38.45
C TYR A 192 12.82 -6.50 -39.30
N GLY A 193 14.06 -6.93 -39.50
CA GLY A 193 14.39 -8.19 -40.16
C GLY A 193 14.35 -9.40 -39.22
N PHE A 194 14.03 -10.59 -39.74
CA PHE A 194 14.19 -11.84 -38.99
C PHE A 194 15.68 -12.16 -38.81
N THR A 195 16.10 -12.43 -37.57
CA THR A 195 17.49 -12.81 -37.24
C THR A 195 17.62 -14.14 -36.49
N GLY A 196 16.53 -14.68 -35.95
CA GLY A 196 16.55 -15.88 -35.10
C GLY A 196 17.03 -17.13 -35.83
N LYS A 197 17.59 -18.08 -35.06
CA LYS A 197 18.09 -19.38 -35.52
C LYS A 197 17.63 -20.46 -34.56
N LEU A 198 17.34 -21.66 -35.07
CA LEU A 198 16.81 -22.77 -34.27
C LEU A 198 17.78 -23.26 -33.19
N PRO A 199 17.44 -23.18 -31.89
CA PRO A 199 18.26 -23.72 -30.79
C PRO A 199 18.08 -25.23 -30.60
N ARG A 200 17.13 -25.85 -31.31
CA ARG A 200 16.87 -27.30 -31.34
C ARG A 200 16.51 -27.72 -32.75
N THR A 201 16.92 -28.92 -33.15
CA THR A 201 16.50 -29.58 -34.39
C THR A 201 14.98 -29.68 -34.48
N TRP A 202 14.38 -29.34 -35.62
CA TRP A 202 12.97 -29.61 -35.90
C TRP A 202 12.84 -30.95 -36.65
N PHE A 203 12.00 -31.85 -36.15
CA PHE A 203 11.77 -33.19 -36.71
C PHE A 203 10.58 -33.19 -37.69
N LYS A 204 10.54 -34.21 -38.57
CA LYS A 204 9.45 -34.45 -39.53
C LYS A 204 8.31 -35.19 -38.85
N THR A 205 8.61 -36.34 -38.25
CA THR A 205 7.68 -37.16 -37.46
C THR A 205 8.26 -37.50 -36.09
N VAL A 206 7.41 -37.85 -35.13
CA VAL A 206 7.83 -38.19 -33.76
C VAL A 206 8.70 -39.46 -33.71
N ASP A 207 8.50 -40.38 -34.66
CA ASP A 207 9.27 -41.63 -34.80
C ASP A 207 10.76 -41.41 -35.11
N GLN A 208 11.15 -40.19 -35.51
CA GLN A 208 12.56 -39.80 -35.67
C GLN A 208 13.27 -39.54 -34.33
N LEU A 209 12.57 -39.54 -33.20
CA LEU A 209 13.14 -39.15 -31.91
C LEU A 209 13.71 -40.35 -31.13
N PRO A 210 14.84 -40.18 -30.40
CA PRO A 210 15.61 -38.94 -30.23
C PRO A 210 16.50 -38.61 -31.43
N MET A 211 16.51 -37.32 -31.83
CA MET A 211 17.39 -36.78 -32.87
C MET A 211 18.10 -35.50 -32.38
N ASN A 212 19.43 -35.51 -32.43
CA ASN A 212 20.32 -34.46 -31.97
C ASN A 212 21.43 -34.19 -33.00
N VAL A 213 22.10 -33.04 -32.85
CA VAL A 213 23.17 -32.63 -33.76
C VAL A 213 24.38 -33.54 -33.59
N GLY A 214 24.81 -34.17 -34.69
CA GLY A 214 25.93 -35.12 -34.68
C GLY A 214 25.52 -36.60 -34.64
N ASP A 215 24.23 -36.90 -34.53
CA ASP A 215 23.72 -38.28 -34.65
C ASP A 215 23.95 -38.81 -36.08
N ALA A 216 24.29 -40.10 -36.20
CA ALA A 216 24.71 -40.70 -37.48
C ALA A 216 23.62 -40.72 -38.59
N HIS A 217 22.35 -40.51 -38.22
CA HIS A 217 21.18 -40.50 -39.12
C HIS A 217 20.39 -39.18 -38.99
N TYR A 218 21.10 -38.05 -38.97
CA TYR A 218 20.52 -36.71 -38.81
C TYR A 218 19.75 -36.24 -40.06
N ASP A 219 18.45 -36.56 -40.14
CA ASP A 219 17.55 -36.18 -41.24
C ASP A 219 16.37 -35.29 -40.75
N PRO A 220 16.62 -34.02 -40.41
CA PRO A 220 15.62 -33.12 -39.84
C PRO A 220 14.67 -32.52 -40.87
N LEU A 221 13.55 -31.95 -40.40
CA LEU A 221 12.71 -31.03 -41.18
C LEU A 221 13.41 -29.67 -41.33
N PHE A 222 13.92 -29.14 -40.21
CA PHE A 222 14.76 -27.95 -40.17
C PHE A 222 15.94 -28.21 -39.22
N PRO A 223 17.21 -28.13 -39.68
CA PRO A 223 18.35 -28.44 -38.84
C PRO A 223 18.57 -27.41 -37.71
N PHE A 224 19.35 -27.80 -36.70
CA PHE A 224 19.84 -26.87 -35.69
C PHE A 224 20.60 -25.71 -36.34
N GLY A 225 20.41 -24.48 -35.84
CA GLY A 225 20.96 -23.27 -36.43
C GLY A 225 20.25 -22.80 -37.71
N PHE A 226 19.24 -23.52 -38.22
CA PHE A 226 18.44 -23.07 -39.35
C PHE A 226 17.59 -21.84 -39.00
N GLY A 227 17.28 -21.02 -40.00
CA GLY A 227 16.42 -19.85 -39.89
C GLY A 227 16.72 -18.89 -41.02
N LEU A 228 15.71 -18.53 -41.81
CA LEU A 228 15.82 -17.55 -42.87
C LEU A 228 15.99 -16.15 -42.26
N THR A 229 16.78 -15.31 -42.91
CA THR A 229 16.99 -13.91 -42.55
C THR A 229 16.34 -13.00 -43.56
N THR A 230 15.77 -11.90 -43.10
CA THR A 230 15.22 -10.82 -43.95
C THR A 230 15.82 -9.49 -43.52
N ASP A 231 15.87 -8.52 -44.43
CA ASP A 231 16.24 -7.14 -44.09
C ASP A 231 14.99 -6.31 -43.71
N PRO A 232 15.14 -5.23 -42.91
CA PRO A 232 14.06 -4.26 -42.68
C PRO A 232 13.69 -3.48 -43.95
N VAL A 233 12.45 -3.00 -44.04
CA VAL A 233 11.97 -2.16 -45.14
C VAL A 233 12.39 -0.71 -44.88
N ASP A 234 13.35 -0.22 -45.66
CA ASP A 234 14.05 1.04 -45.44
C ASP A 234 13.14 2.29 -45.60
N GLN A 235 12.68 2.87 -44.48
CA GLN A 235 11.88 4.09 -44.47
C GLN A 235 12.78 5.34 -44.52
N MET A 236 12.96 5.91 -45.71
CA MET A 236 13.75 7.13 -45.91
C MET A 236 13.16 8.38 -45.24
N ILE A 237 13.56 8.67 -43.99
CA ILE A 237 13.49 10.01 -43.41
C ILE A 237 14.83 10.33 -42.73
N LYS A 238 15.56 11.33 -43.25
CA LYS A 238 16.78 11.89 -42.63
C LYS A 238 16.54 13.34 -42.20
N PRO A 239 17.05 13.78 -41.04
CA PRO A 239 17.02 15.17 -40.62
C PRO A 239 18.25 15.95 -41.14
N SER A 240 18.06 17.22 -41.47
CA SER A 240 19.16 18.21 -41.49
C SER A 240 18.64 19.63 -41.23
N SER A 241 19.46 20.44 -40.58
CA SER A 241 19.19 21.86 -40.29
C SER A 241 19.98 22.74 -41.24
N SER A 242 19.45 23.90 -41.67
CA SER A 242 20.13 25.22 -41.62
C SER A 242 19.53 26.33 -42.53
N VAL A 243 19.08 27.42 -41.90
CA VAL A 243 19.55 28.82 -42.13
C VAL A 243 19.24 29.58 -43.46
N LEU A 244 18.44 30.66 -43.29
CA LEU A 244 18.42 32.00 -43.96
C LEU A 244 17.68 32.30 -45.31
N LEU A 245 16.64 33.15 -45.16
CA LEU A 245 16.44 34.51 -45.76
C LEU A 245 15.63 34.79 -47.08
N VAL A 246 14.81 35.85 -46.99
CA VAL A 246 14.20 36.77 -48.02
C VAL A 246 12.90 36.37 -48.76
N GLY A 247 11.92 37.30 -48.76
CA GLY A 247 10.77 37.39 -49.70
C GLY A 247 9.48 36.73 -49.20
N LEU A 248 8.57 37.35 -48.44
CA LEU A 248 7.87 38.65 -48.56
C LEU A 248 6.85 38.72 -49.73
N PHE A 249 5.61 39.11 -49.39
CA PHE A 249 4.36 39.06 -50.19
C PHE A 249 3.81 37.63 -50.44
N CYS A 250 2.51 37.35 -50.31
CA CYS A 250 1.36 38.22 -50.00
C CYS A 250 0.62 37.79 -48.71
N LEU A 251 0.26 38.76 -47.85
CA LEU A 251 -0.95 38.64 -47.04
C LEU A 251 -2.14 39.02 -47.93
N CYS A 252 -3.14 38.13 -48.03
CA CYS A 252 -4.57 38.44 -48.14
C CYS A 252 -5.36 37.13 -48.17
N CYS A 253 -6.62 37.17 -47.71
CA CYS A 253 -7.58 36.06 -47.81
C CYS A 253 -7.18 34.75 -47.10
N TRP A 254 -7.16 34.74 -45.76
CA TRP A 254 -7.65 33.62 -44.92
C TRP A 254 -7.78 34.09 -43.45
N THR A 255 -8.85 34.86 -43.19
CA THR A 255 -9.24 35.29 -41.84
C THR A 255 -10.75 35.19 -41.66
N GLU A 256 -11.29 33.96 -41.69
CA GLU A 256 -12.57 33.61 -41.07
C GLU A 256 -12.71 32.08 -40.97
N MET A 257 -13.43 31.60 -39.95
CA MET A 257 -13.67 30.18 -39.58
C MET A 257 -12.64 29.40 -38.73
N THR A 258 -12.18 29.98 -37.61
CA THR A 258 -11.93 29.22 -36.35
C THR A 258 -12.23 30.07 -35.10
N LYS A 259 -13.51 30.35 -34.87
CA LYS A 259 -14.04 30.68 -33.53
C LYS A 259 -15.03 29.59 -33.11
N GLY A 260 -14.50 28.42 -32.81
CA GLY A 260 -15.11 27.54 -31.81
C GLY A 260 -14.58 28.00 -30.44
N GLU A 261 -15.45 28.11 -29.45
CA GLU A 261 -15.06 28.56 -28.12
C GLU A 261 -14.38 27.41 -27.35
N GLU A 262 -13.09 27.55 -27.06
CA GLU A 262 -12.53 26.88 -25.89
C GLU A 262 -13.18 27.55 -24.66
N GLU A 263 -14.10 26.86 -24.00
CA GLU A 263 -14.59 27.31 -22.70
C GLU A 263 -13.40 27.44 -21.72
N ASP A 264 -13.27 28.61 -21.08
CA ASP A 264 -12.34 28.81 -19.97
C ASP A 264 -12.80 27.95 -18.78
N MET A 265 -12.28 26.72 -18.74
CA MET A 265 -12.46 25.74 -17.67
C MET A 265 -11.75 26.26 -16.41
N LYS A 266 -12.38 27.18 -15.69
CA LYS A 266 -11.87 27.82 -14.48
C LYS A 266 -11.29 26.83 -13.49
N TYR A 267 -11.90 25.64 -13.35
CA TYR A 267 -11.41 24.59 -12.46
C TYR A 267 -9.98 24.11 -12.76
N LYS A 268 -9.51 24.21 -14.01
CA LYS A 268 -8.13 23.89 -14.41
C LYS A 268 -7.14 25.05 -14.22
N ASN A 269 -7.63 26.26 -13.93
CA ASN A 269 -6.84 27.49 -13.90
C ASN A 269 -6.61 27.94 -12.43
N PRO A 270 -5.40 27.77 -11.86
CA PRO A 270 -5.12 28.04 -10.44
C PRO A 270 -5.11 29.53 -10.07
N LYS A 271 -5.46 30.44 -10.98
CA LYS A 271 -5.68 31.87 -10.68
C LYS A 271 -7.04 32.15 -10.03
N TYR A 272 -8.02 31.24 -10.21
CA TYR A 272 -9.34 31.35 -9.58
C TYR A 272 -9.32 30.81 -8.15
N SER A 273 -10.23 31.27 -7.28
CA SER A 273 -10.29 30.77 -5.91
C SER A 273 -10.71 29.30 -5.88
N ILE A 274 -10.37 28.58 -4.80
CA ILE A 274 -10.79 27.19 -4.61
C ILE A 274 -12.31 27.05 -4.77
N ASN A 275 -13.10 28.00 -4.24
CA ASN A 275 -14.56 27.96 -4.36
C ASN A 275 -15.02 28.11 -5.82
N ASP A 276 -14.47 29.08 -6.57
CA ASP A 276 -14.82 29.26 -8.00
C ASP A 276 -14.51 28.01 -8.82
N ARG A 277 -13.39 27.35 -8.52
CA ARG A 277 -12.92 26.12 -9.18
C ARG A 277 -13.79 24.91 -8.81
N VAL A 278 -14.26 24.83 -7.57
CA VAL A 278 -15.18 23.78 -7.11
C VAL A 278 -16.55 23.93 -7.75
N GLU A 279 -17.14 25.13 -7.77
CA GLU A 279 -18.46 25.34 -8.37
C GLU A 279 -18.43 25.16 -9.92
N ASP A 280 -17.40 25.66 -10.60
CA ASP A 280 -17.22 25.44 -12.05
C ASP A 280 -17.06 23.95 -12.39
N LEU A 281 -16.33 23.18 -11.58
CA LEU A 281 -16.23 21.72 -11.77
C LEU A 281 -17.54 21.01 -11.44
N LEU A 282 -18.16 21.32 -10.30
CA LEU A 282 -19.39 20.67 -9.83
C LEU A 282 -20.59 20.90 -10.76
N ALA A 283 -20.64 22.05 -11.43
CA ALA A 283 -21.63 22.35 -12.47
C ALA A 283 -21.41 21.56 -13.78
N ARG A 284 -20.17 21.11 -14.04
CA ARG A 284 -19.82 20.31 -15.23
C ARG A 284 -19.97 18.81 -15.04
N MET A 285 -20.13 18.33 -13.81
CA MET A 285 -20.15 16.89 -13.47
C MET A 285 -21.54 16.23 -13.62
N THR A 286 -21.57 15.01 -14.15
CA THR A 286 -22.76 14.15 -14.15
C THR A 286 -23.04 13.55 -12.76
N LEU A 287 -24.17 12.88 -12.57
CA LEU A 287 -24.48 12.17 -11.33
C LEU A 287 -23.48 11.03 -11.06
N GLU A 288 -23.08 10.31 -12.11
CA GLU A 288 -22.13 9.20 -12.05
C GLU A 288 -20.73 9.69 -11.67
N GLU A 289 -20.28 10.81 -12.23
CA GLU A 289 -19.00 11.44 -11.85
C GLU A 289 -19.04 11.94 -10.40
N LYS A 290 -20.18 12.50 -9.95
CA LYS A 290 -20.38 12.94 -8.55
C LYS A 290 -20.35 11.77 -7.57
N ILE A 291 -21.09 10.70 -7.86
CA ILE A 291 -21.10 9.46 -7.06
C ILE A 291 -19.72 8.79 -7.08
N GLY A 292 -19.02 8.81 -8.23
CA GLY A 292 -17.65 8.34 -8.35
C GLY A 292 -16.70 9.07 -7.40
N GLN A 293 -16.81 10.39 -7.28
CA GLN A 293 -16.01 11.14 -6.31
C GLN A 293 -16.25 10.75 -4.85
N MET A 294 -17.46 10.28 -4.52
CA MET A 294 -17.83 9.80 -3.17
C MET A 294 -17.34 8.37 -2.88
N ALA A 295 -16.77 7.65 -3.86
CA ALA A 295 -16.24 6.30 -3.68
C ALA A 295 -14.76 6.30 -3.28
N GLN A 296 -14.42 5.54 -2.23
CA GLN A 296 -13.05 5.11 -1.92
C GLN A 296 -12.94 3.58 -1.98
N VAL A 297 -12.07 3.06 -2.85
CA VAL A 297 -11.95 1.62 -3.18
C VAL A 297 -10.53 1.13 -2.92
N ASP A 298 -10.35 -0.12 -2.49
CA ASP A 298 -9.02 -0.67 -2.20
C ASP A 298 -8.25 -0.95 -3.51
N ARG A 299 -6.93 -0.68 -3.49
CA ARG A 299 -6.00 -0.86 -4.61
C ARG A 299 -5.97 -2.27 -5.22
N GLY A 300 -6.49 -3.28 -4.52
CA GLY A 300 -6.71 -4.64 -5.04
C GLY A 300 -7.71 -4.68 -6.20
N ASN A 301 -8.65 -3.74 -6.24
CA ASN A 301 -9.84 -3.79 -7.10
C ASN A 301 -9.87 -2.68 -8.18
N ILE A 302 -8.77 -1.93 -8.34
CA ILE A 302 -8.65 -0.84 -9.31
C ILE A 302 -7.93 -1.29 -10.59
N THR A 303 -8.63 -1.15 -11.72
CA THR A 303 -8.08 -1.23 -13.08
C THR A 303 -8.30 0.10 -13.84
N ALA A 304 -7.81 0.20 -15.07
CA ALA A 304 -8.05 1.38 -15.92
C ALA A 304 -9.54 1.51 -16.29
N GLU A 305 -10.19 0.38 -16.51
CA GLU A 305 -11.61 0.24 -16.83
C GLU A 305 -12.46 0.69 -15.64
N VAL A 306 -12.19 0.15 -14.45
CA VAL A 306 -12.89 0.53 -13.20
C VAL A 306 -12.76 2.03 -12.91
N MET A 307 -11.56 2.60 -13.07
CA MET A 307 -11.34 4.03 -12.88
C MET A 307 -12.13 4.88 -13.89
N LYS A 308 -12.17 4.46 -15.17
CA LYS A 308 -12.87 5.16 -16.26
C LYS A 308 -14.39 5.06 -16.18
N GLU A 309 -14.91 3.88 -15.80
CA GLU A 309 -16.35 3.59 -15.72
C GLU A 309 -16.97 4.24 -14.47
N TYR A 310 -16.33 4.07 -13.31
CA TYR A 310 -16.88 4.50 -12.02
C TYR A 310 -16.32 5.84 -11.50
N ASN A 311 -15.42 6.51 -12.25
CA ASN A 311 -14.89 7.85 -11.96
C ASN A 311 -14.37 8.02 -10.51
N ILE A 312 -13.67 6.99 -10.02
CA ILE A 312 -13.36 6.76 -8.60
C ILE A 312 -12.57 7.94 -8.00
N GLY A 313 -13.14 8.55 -6.94
CA GLY A 313 -12.60 9.71 -6.28
C GLY A 313 -11.39 9.44 -5.40
N SER A 314 -11.28 8.25 -4.83
CA SER A 314 -10.19 7.88 -3.94
C SER A 314 -9.85 6.40 -4.01
N ILE A 315 -8.58 6.09 -3.76
CA ILE A 315 -8.09 4.72 -3.61
C ILE A 315 -7.47 4.61 -2.22
N LEU A 316 -7.53 3.44 -1.58
CA LEU A 316 -6.72 3.16 -0.41
C LEU A 316 -5.86 1.89 -0.51
N SER A 317 -4.89 1.82 0.39
CA SER A 317 -4.35 0.55 0.89
C SER A 317 -4.89 0.30 2.29
N GLY A 318 -5.72 -0.73 2.46
CA GLY A 318 -5.96 -1.31 3.80
C GLY A 318 -4.68 -1.93 4.39
N GLY A 319 -4.76 -2.43 5.63
CA GLY A 319 -3.70 -3.27 6.19
C GLY A 319 -3.37 -4.45 5.27
N GLU A 320 -2.09 -4.76 5.09
CA GLU A 320 -1.57 -5.80 4.15
C GLU A 320 -1.76 -5.49 2.64
N SER A 321 -2.50 -4.44 2.26
CA SER A 321 -2.82 -4.11 0.86
C SER A 321 -1.66 -3.38 0.14
N VAL A 322 -0.52 -4.05 0.01
CA VAL A 322 0.73 -3.51 -0.58
C VAL A 322 0.81 -3.73 -2.11
N PRO A 323 1.69 -3.03 -2.85
CA PRO A 323 1.90 -3.28 -4.29
C PRO A 323 2.42 -4.70 -4.57
N ARG A 324 3.37 -5.16 -3.74
CA ARG A 324 3.96 -6.51 -3.72
C ARG A 324 4.72 -6.75 -2.42
N THR A 325 5.07 -8.00 -2.14
CA THR A 325 6.04 -8.38 -1.10
C THR A 325 7.34 -7.58 -1.25
N GLN A 326 7.80 -6.94 -0.16
CA GLN A 326 8.95 -6.03 -0.15
C GLN A 326 8.93 -4.97 -1.27
N ALA A 327 7.76 -4.37 -1.53
CA ALA A 327 7.64 -3.18 -2.35
C ALA A 327 8.57 -2.07 -1.80
N THR A 328 9.46 -1.55 -2.65
CA THR A 328 10.28 -0.38 -2.32
C THR A 328 9.44 0.88 -2.46
N THR A 329 9.93 2.02 -1.96
CA THR A 329 9.28 3.33 -2.20
C THR A 329 9.03 3.60 -3.68
N GLN A 330 9.87 3.06 -4.57
CA GLN A 330 9.71 3.19 -6.02
C GLN A 330 8.45 2.47 -6.53
N ASP A 331 8.21 1.24 -6.08
CA ASP A 331 7.02 0.46 -6.48
C ASP A 331 5.71 1.13 -6.03
N TRP A 332 5.73 1.79 -4.87
CA TRP A 332 4.61 2.60 -4.38
C TRP A 332 4.39 3.85 -5.24
N VAL A 333 5.44 4.62 -5.53
CA VAL A 333 5.37 5.80 -6.41
C VAL A 333 4.85 5.43 -7.80
N ASP A 334 5.38 4.37 -8.40
CA ASP A 334 4.98 3.92 -9.74
C ASP A 334 3.53 3.38 -9.76
N MET A 335 3.09 2.67 -8.71
CA MET A 335 1.71 2.22 -8.56
C MET A 335 0.73 3.41 -8.43
N ILE A 336 1.03 4.37 -7.56
CA ILE A 336 0.22 5.57 -7.33
C ILE A 336 0.14 6.41 -8.60
N ASN A 337 1.26 6.62 -9.29
CA ASN A 337 1.32 7.34 -10.57
C ASN A 337 0.54 6.61 -11.68
N LYS A 338 0.56 5.28 -11.73
CA LYS A 338 -0.27 4.50 -12.67
C LYS A 338 -1.77 4.73 -12.43
N PHE A 339 -2.22 4.65 -11.17
CA PHE A 339 -3.62 4.91 -10.82
C PHE A 339 -4.02 6.37 -11.10
N GLN A 340 -3.14 7.32 -10.82
CA GLN A 340 -3.39 8.73 -11.07
C GLN A 340 -3.54 9.03 -12.57
N ASN A 341 -2.68 8.46 -13.41
CA ASN A 341 -2.81 8.57 -14.88
C ASN A 341 -4.16 8.06 -15.39
N TRP A 342 -4.72 6.99 -14.81
CA TRP A 342 -6.06 6.50 -15.15
C TRP A 342 -7.17 7.47 -14.71
N SER A 343 -7.01 8.12 -13.55
CA SER A 343 -7.94 9.11 -13.02
C SER A 343 -7.94 10.40 -13.87
N LEU A 344 -6.76 10.87 -14.26
CA LEU A 344 -6.55 12.02 -15.15
C LEU A 344 -7.03 11.77 -16.60
N ALA A 345 -7.19 10.51 -17.01
CA ALA A 345 -7.73 10.12 -18.32
C ALA A 345 -9.27 10.10 -18.38
N THR A 346 -9.96 10.42 -17.27
CA THR A 346 -11.42 10.64 -17.25
C THR A 346 -11.80 11.95 -17.98
N ARG A 347 -13.09 12.10 -18.35
CA ARG A 347 -13.60 13.25 -19.13
C ARG A 347 -13.25 14.61 -18.52
N LEU A 348 -13.26 14.71 -17.19
CA LEU A 348 -12.93 15.93 -16.44
C LEU A 348 -11.51 15.93 -15.87
N GLY A 349 -10.76 14.83 -15.99
CA GLY A 349 -9.39 14.71 -15.49
C GLY A 349 -9.26 14.99 -13.99
N ILE A 350 -10.25 14.61 -13.18
CA ILE A 350 -10.25 14.83 -11.74
C ILE A 350 -9.25 13.86 -11.10
N PRO A 351 -8.20 14.32 -10.39
CA PRO A 351 -7.23 13.43 -9.77
C PRO A 351 -7.84 12.67 -8.58
N MET A 352 -7.44 11.41 -8.37
CA MET A 352 -7.79 10.63 -7.18
C MET A 352 -6.87 10.98 -6.00
N ILE A 353 -7.42 10.90 -4.79
CA ILE A 353 -6.65 11.01 -3.53
C ILE A 353 -6.36 9.60 -2.98
N TYR A 354 -5.13 9.35 -2.56
CA TYR A 354 -4.69 8.03 -2.08
C TYR A 354 -4.60 7.98 -0.55
N GLY A 355 -5.28 7.03 0.10
CA GLY A 355 -5.32 6.85 1.55
C GLY A 355 -4.54 5.63 2.05
N ILE A 356 -3.97 5.72 3.26
CA ILE A 356 -3.32 4.59 3.97
C ILE A 356 -3.20 4.86 5.47
N ASP A 357 -3.28 3.83 6.31
CA ASP A 357 -3.23 3.92 7.78
C ASP A 357 -1.81 4.10 8.36
N ALA A 358 -1.16 5.23 8.03
CA ALA A 358 0.18 5.61 8.53
C ALA A 358 0.17 6.08 10.02
N VAL A 359 -0.37 5.27 10.93
CA VAL A 359 -0.74 5.67 12.31
C VAL A 359 0.42 5.80 13.31
N HIS A 360 1.59 5.22 13.01
CA HIS A 360 2.83 5.35 13.81
C HIS A 360 4.07 5.38 12.91
N GLY A 361 4.01 6.20 11.85
CA GLY A 361 4.90 6.17 10.69
C GLY A 361 4.24 5.47 9.50
N HIS A 362 4.94 5.38 8.37
CA HIS A 362 4.40 4.78 7.13
C HIS A 362 4.48 3.22 7.17
N ASN A 363 3.92 2.68 8.25
CA ASN A 363 3.99 1.32 8.78
C ASN A 363 3.70 0.14 7.82
N ASN A 364 2.79 0.29 6.86
CA ASN A 364 2.53 -0.71 5.83
C ASN A 364 3.68 -0.82 4.79
N VAL A 365 4.66 0.10 4.82
CA VAL A 365 5.77 0.15 3.85
C VAL A 365 7.04 -0.48 4.44
N PHE A 366 7.55 -1.48 3.72
CA PHE A 366 8.83 -2.12 3.99
C PHE A 366 9.97 -1.09 4.12
N LYS A 367 10.79 -1.21 5.18
CA LYS A 367 11.86 -0.27 5.60
C LYS A 367 11.42 1.10 6.13
N ALA A 368 10.14 1.38 6.33
CA ALA A 368 9.71 2.58 7.06
C ALA A 368 10.37 2.68 8.46
N THR A 369 10.44 3.90 9.00
CA THR A 369 10.64 4.07 10.44
C THR A 369 9.30 3.80 11.13
N ILE A 370 9.32 2.92 12.14
CA ILE A 370 8.15 2.63 12.98
C ILE A 370 8.38 3.34 14.31
N PHE A 371 7.54 4.32 14.60
CA PHE A 371 7.54 5.06 15.86
C PHE A 371 6.83 4.24 16.95
N PRO A 372 6.99 4.59 18.24
CA PRO A 372 6.14 4.04 19.29
C PRO A 372 4.65 4.22 18.97
N HIS A 373 3.83 3.23 19.33
CA HIS A 373 2.38 3.38 19.25
C HIS A 373 1.87 4.48 20.19
N ASN A 374 0.65 4.90 19.89
CA ASN A 374 0.07 6.16 20.36
C ASN A 374 -0.06 6.24 21.90
N VAL A 375 -0.32 5.12 22.59
CA VAL A 375 -0.30 5.02 24.07
C VAL A 375 1.06 5.36 24.71
N GLY A 376 2.18 5.12 23.99
CA GLY A 376 3.53 5.44 24.46
C GLY A 376 3.96 6.87 24.14
N LEU A 377 3.47 7.44 23.04
CA LEU A 377 3.72 8.84 22.68
C LEU A 377 2.92 9.82 23.55
N GLY A 378 1.73 9.42 23.97
CA GLY A 378 0.66 10.36 24.28
C GLY A 378 -0.01 10.90 23.01
N ALA A 379 -0.92 11.86 23.22
CA ALA A 379 -2.04 12.32 22.37
C ALA A 379 -2.21 11.79 20.79
N THR A 380 -3.89 10.61 19.64
CA THR A 380 -4.77 10.46 18.39
C THR A 380 -6.15 11.17 18.58
N ARG A 381 -7.32 10.53 18.48
CA ARG A 381 -8.63 11.18 18.82
C ARG A 381 -9.54 10.31 19.67
N GLN A 382 -9.03 9.15 20.06
CA GLN A 382 -9.72 8.14 20.85
C GLN A 382 -9.37 8.35 22.32
N VAL A 383 -10.38 8.31 23.19
CA VAL A 383 -10.17 8.28 24.65
C VAL A 383 -10.63 6.91 25.14
N CYS A 384 -9.71 5.95 25.18
CA CYS A 384 -9.96 4.60 25.67
C CYS A 384 -10.26 4.69 27.18
N ARG A 385 -11.46 4.28 27.60
CA ARG A 385 -11.90 4.24 29.02
C ARG A 385 -11.90 2.83 29.62
N ASP A 386 -11.54 1.83 28.82
CA ASP A 386 -11.41 0.43 29.23
C ASP A 386 -10.26 -0.26 28.46
N PRO A 387 -9.16 -0.67 29.12
CA PRO A 387 -8.02 -1.28 28.43
C PRO A 387 -8.32 -2.66 27.82
N ARG A 388 -9.47 -3.28 28.12
CA ARG A 388 -9.89 -4.54 27.46
C ARG A 388 -10.02 -4.39 25.93
N TRP A 389 -10.18 -3.17 25.43
CA TRP A 389 -10.28 -2.85 24.00
C TRP A 389 -8.99 -3.09 23.21
N GLY A 390 -9.10 -3.85 22.12
CA GLY A 390 -8.01 -4.21 21.22
C GLY A 390 -7.42 -3.06 20.37
N ARG A 391 -7.96 -1.84 20.48
CA ARG A 391 -7.37 -0.61 19.92
C ARG A 391 -6.89 0.38 20.99
N CYS A 392 -6.87 0.01 22.27
CA CYS A 392 -6.47 0.93 23.33
C CYS A 392 -5.00 1.43 23.22
N TYR A 393 -4.15 0.79 22.40
CA TYR A 393 -2.81 1.29 22.05
C TYR A 393 -2.81 2.40 20.98
N GLU A 394 -3.84 2.45 20.13
CA GLU A 394 -4.11 3.57 19.23
C GLU A 394 -4.64 4.78 20.02
N SER A 395 -5.20 4.55 21.21
CA SER A 395 -5.63 5.60 22.11
C SER A 395 -4.46 6.23 22.87
N TYR A 396 -4.46 7.56 22.83
CA TYR A 396 -3.52 8.45 23.50
C TYR A 396 -3.45 8.30 25.03
N SER A 397 -4.61 8.18 25.67
CA SER A 397 -4.78 8.31 27.12
C SER A 397 -6.23 7.99 27.48
N GLU A 398 -6.52 7.82 28.76
CA GLU A 398 -7.88 7.92 29.30
C GLU A 398 -8.31 9.36 29.65
N ASP A 399 -7.36 10.31 29.67
CA ASP A 399 -7.59 11.72 29.95
C ASP A 399 -7.80 12.51 28.63
N PRO A 400 -8.98 13.11 28.41
CA PRO A 400 -9.23 13.96 27.25
C PRO A 400 -8.28 15.18 27.18
N SER A 401 -7.72 15.63 28.30
CA SER A 401 -6.79 16.77 28.34
C SER A 401 -5.46 16.46 27.66
N ILE A 402 -4.91 15.26 27.85
CA ILE A 402 -3.79 14.76 27.04
C ILE A 402 -4.27 14.61 25.61
N VAL A 403 -5.41 13.95 25.38
CA VAL A 403 -5.87 13.61 24.02
C VAL A 403 -6.05 14.86 23.15
N LYS A 404 -6.42 15.99 23.76
CA LYS A 404 -6.51 17.29 23.10
C LYS A 404 -5.16 17.86 22.66
N GLN A 405 -4.08 17.68 23.44
CA GLN A 405 -2.82 18.42 23.27
C GLN A 405 -2.05 18.08 21.99
N MET A 406 -1.49 16.87 21.85
CA MET A 406 -0.82 16.44 20.60
C MET A 406 -1.79 16.07 19.46
N SER A 407 -2.95 16.74 19.45
CA SER A 407 -3.61 17.15 18.20
C SER A 407 -2.64 17.84 17.23
N GLU A 408 -1.50 18.36 17.71
CA GLU A 408 -0.31 18.76 16.93
C GLU A 408 0.10 17.78 15.82
N LEU A 409 -0.21 16.48 15.91
CA LEU A 409 0.05 15.56 14.80
C LEU A 409 -0.63 16.00 13.49
N VAL A 410 -1.75 16.72 13.56
CA VAL A 410 -2.40 17.33 12.37
C VAL A 410 -1.53 18.44 11.77
N ILE A 411 -0.91 19.28 12.59
CA ILE A 411 0.02 20.31 12.12
C ILE A 411 1.32 19.69 11.58
N GLY A 412 1.80 18.61 12.21
CA GLY A 412 2.96 17.85 11.70
C GLY A 412 2.71 17.20 10.33
N LEU A 413 1.51 16.63 10.12
CA LEU A 413 1.13 15.98 8.86
C LEU A 413 0.76 16.99 7.75
N GLN A 414 -0.02 18.02 8.09
CA GLN A 414 -0.60 18.96 7.13
C GLN A 414 0.22 20.24 6.93
N GLY A 415 1.01 20.65 7.91
CA GLY A 415 1.72 21.94 7.94
C GLY A 415 0.99 23.00 8.77
N GLU A 416 1.72 24.07 9.08
CA GLU A 416 1.23 25.22 9.85
C GLU A 416 0.15 26.01 9.10
N ILE A 417 -0.96 26.30 9.78
CA ILE A 417 -2.09 27.01 9.19
C ILE A 417 -1.77 28.51 9.11
N PRO A 418 -2.00 29.18 7.95
CA PRO A 418 -1.81 30.63 7.83
C PRO A 418 -2.63 31.42 8.86
N ALA A 419 -1.98 32.41 9.49
CA ALA A 419 -2.63 33.25 10.50
C ALA A 419 -3.88 33.95 9.91
N GLY A 420 -5.00 33.87 10.64
CA GLY A 420 -6.29 34.41 10.19
C GLY A 420 -7.13 33.47 9.33
N SER A 421 -6.69 32.24 9.05
CA SER A 421 -7.50 31.23 8.35
C SER A 421 -8.83 30.95 9.07
N PRO A 422 -9.95 30.71 8.34
CA PRO A 422 -11.24 30.42 8.96
C PRO A 422 -11.26 29.06 9.69
N LYS A 423 -11.79 29.03 10.92
CA LYS A 423 -11.91 27.79 11.70
C LYS A 423 -12.85 26.78 11.04
N GLY A 424 -12.44 25.51 11.05
CA GLY A 424 -13.18 24.38 10.46
C GLY A 424 -12.98 24.19 8.96
N VAL A 425 -12.21 25.06 8.29
CA VAL A 425 -11.77 24.84 6.90
C VAL A 425 -10.56 23.89 6.90
N PRO A 426 -10.53 22.87 6.02
CA PRO A 426 -9.39 21.95 5.91
C PRO A 426 -8.15 22.67 5.34
N TYR A 427 -6.96 22.28 5.76
CA TYR A 427 -5.70 22.84 5.26
C TYR A 427 -4.65 21.74 5.00
N VAL A 428 -3.87 21.89 3.93
CA VAL A 428 -2.63 21.14 3.66
C VAL A 428 -1.64 22.10 2.98
N GLY A 429 -0.45 22.26 3.56
CA GLY A 429 0.46 23.36 3.25
C GLY A 429 1.44 23.14 2.09
N GLY A 430 1.43 21.98 1.44
CA GLY A 430 2.34 21.70 0.32
C GLY A 430 2.34 20.24 -0.16
N PRO A 431 3.08 19.94 -1.25
CA PRO A 431 3.25 18.59 -1.79
C PRO A 431 4.17 17.69 -0.93
N ASP A 432 4.81 18.26 0.10
CA ASP A 432 5.59 17.60 1.15
C ASP A 432 4.76 17.37 2.44
N LYS A 433 3.43 17.49 2.34
CA LYS A 433 2.44 17.32 3.41
C LYS A 433 1.30 16.42 2.94
N VAL A 434 0.51 15.91 3.89
CA VAL A 434 -0.58 14.96 3.63
C VAL A 434 -1.85 15.38 4.36
N ALA A 435 -3.01 15.10 3.77
CA ALA A 435 -4.30 15.28 4.43
C ALA A 435 -4.42 14.35 5.65
N ALA A 436 -4.67 14.91 6.84
CA ALA A 436 -4.83 14.13 8.06
C ALA A 436 -6.29 13.68 8.27
N SER A 437 -6.47 12.65 9.10
CA SER A 437 -7.78 12.15 9.51
C SER A 437 -7.91 12.12 11.04
N ALA A 438 -8.96 12.75 11.56
CA ALA A 438 -9.36 12.61 12.95
C ALA A 438 -10.28 11.38 13.08
N LYS A 439 -9.88 10.34 13.82
CA LYS A 439 -10.61 9.06 13.87
C LYS A 439 -10.65 8.38 15.26
N HIS A 440 -11.74 7.69 15.63
CA HIS A 440 -12.99 7.48 14.88
C HIS A 440 -14.18 8.20 15.56
N PHE A 441 -14.92 9.00 14.79
CA PHE A 441 -15.95 9.91 15.29
C PHE A 441 -17.25 9.15 15.60
N VAL A 442 -17.73 9.08 16.84
CA VAL A 442 -17.13 9.56 18.09
C VAL A 442 -17.49 8.60 19.22
N GLY A 443 -16.66 8.56 20.28
CA GLY A 443 -16.87 7.66 21.42
C GLY A 443 -16.41 6.23 21.19
N ASP A 444 -15.53 5.98 20.21
CA ASP A 444 -14.97 4.66 19.91
C ASP A 444 -14.25 4.02 21.11
N GLY A 445 -13.45 4.77 21.85
CA GLY A 445 -12.81 4.32 23.10
C GLY A 445 -13.73 4.21 24.33
N GLY A 446 -15.04 4.48 24.19
CA GLY A 446 -16.02 4.45 25.28
C GLY A 446 -16.95 3.23 25.30
N THR A 447 -16.69 2.20 24.50
CA THR A 447 -17.61 1.08 24.31
C THR A 447 -17.77 0.22 25.57
N THR A 448 -18.96 -0.36 25.76
CA THR A 448 -19.27 -1.25 26.88
C THR A 448 -18.26 -2.40 26.99
N ASN A 449 -17.63 -2.52 28.16
CA ASN A 449 -16.56 -3.48 28.48
C ASN A 449 -15.33 -3.42 27.55
N GLY A 450 -15.13 -2.29 26.84
CA GLY A 450 -14.06 -2.14 25.85
C GLY A 450 -14.25 -2.98 24.58
N ILE A 451 -15.42 -3.54 24.31
CA ILE A 451 -15.63 -4.40 23.13
C ILE A 451 -15.60 -3.53 21.86
N ASN A 452 -14.79 -3.91 20.88
CA ASN A 452 -14.63 -3.17 19.63
C ASN A 452 -15.95 -3.07 18.84
N GLU A 453 -16.15 -1.96 18.13
CA GLU A 453 -17.36 -1.67 17.31
C GLU A 453 -18.72 -1.67 18.04
N ASN A 454 -18.72 -1.85 19.37
CA ASN A 454 -19.92 -2.03 20.18
C ASN A 454 -20.58 -0.68 20.55
N ASN A 455 -21.52 -0.69 21.50
CA ASN A 455 -22.25 0.47 21.94
C ASN A 455 -21.53 1.22 23.07
N THR A 456 -21.39 2.53 22.92
CA THR A 456 -20.92 3.48 23.94
C THR A 456 -22.13 4.07 24.63
N VAL A 457 -22.32 3.71 25.90
CA VAL A 457 -23.49 4.10 26.72
C VAL A 457 -23.07 5.23 27.66
N ILE A 458 -23.36 6.46 27.26
CA ILE A 458 -22.97 7.68 27.98
C ILE A 458 -23.93 8.82 27.63
N ASP A 459 -24.18 9.75 28.54
CA ASP A 459 -25.01 10.92 28.25
C ASP A 459 -24.28 11.94 27.35
N TRP A 460 -25.00 13.02 26.99
CA TRP A 460 -24.42 14.12 26.20
C TRP A 460 -23.24 14.80 26.90
N GLN A 461 -23.27 14.95 28.22
CA GLN A 461 -22.22 15.65 28.96
C GLN A 461 -20.93 14.84 28.92
N GLY A 462 -20.98 13.55 29.28
CA GLY A 462 -19.82 12.66 29.21
C GLY A 462 -19.30 12.47 27.79
N LEU A 463 -20.17 12.44 26.76
CA LEU A 463 -19.72 12.40 25.36
C LEU A 463 -18.92 13.66 24.99
N PHE A 464 -19.39 14.85 25.39
CA PHE A 464 -18.73 16.12 25.07
C PHE A 464 -17.49 16.41 25.92
N GLU A 465 -17.47 16.00 27.19
CA GLU A 465 -16.33 16.19 28.09
C GLU A 465 -15.21 15.18 27.87
N ILE A 466 -15.53 13.92 27.52
CA ILE A 466 -14.55 12.84 27.36
C ILE A 466 -14.20 12.63 25.88
N HIS A 467 -15.18 12.42 24.99
CA HIS A 467 -14.88 11.88 23.65
C HIS A 467 -14.82 12.93 22.53
N MET A 468 -15.38 14.13 22.74
CA MET A 468 -15.38 15.22 21.76
C MET A 468 -14.15 16.17 21.76
N PRO A 469 -13.42 16.44 22.87
CA PRO A 469 -12.45 17.55 22.90
C PRO A 469 -11.31 17.45 21.88
N GLY A 470 -10.87 16.23 21.56
CA GLY A 470 -9.87 15.99 20.52
C GLY A 470 -10.33 16.43 19.13
N TYR A 471 -11.62 16.26 18.80
CA TYR A 471 -12.17 16.68 17.51
C TYR A 471 -12.26 18.20 17.39
N ILE A 472 -12.72 18.88 18.44
CA ILE A 472 -12.83 20.36 18.47
C ILE A 472 -11.46 20.99 18.20
N GLU A 473 -10.41 20.52 18.86
CA GLU A 473 -9.06 21.01 18.64
C GLU A 473 -8.52 20.63 17.25
N SER A 474 -8.83 19.42 16.75
CA SER A 474 -8.48 19.00 15.39
C SER A 474 -9.09 19.88 14.30
N ILE A 475 -10.32 20.35 14.51
CA ILE A 475 -11.09 21.17 13.56
C ILE A 475 -10.65 22.64 13.66
N ALA A 476 -10.26 23.11 14.85
CA ALA A 476 -9.53 24.36 15.01
C ALA A 476 -8.16 24.33 14.31
N LYS A 477 -7.49 23.17 14.32
CA LYS A 477 -6.26 22.86 13.59
C LYS A 477 -6.49 22.34 12.17
N GLY A 478 -7.63 22.69 11.55
CA GLY A 478 -7.85 22.54 10.11
C GLY A 478 -7.70 21.13 9.56
N VAL A 479 -8.01 20.08 10.34
CA VAL A 479 -7.91 18.68 9.89
C VAL A 479 -8.71 18.45 8.60
N SER A 480 -8.12 17.76 7.65
CA SER A 480 -8.69 17.58 6.31
C SER A 480 -9.91 16.67 6.28
N THR A 481 -9.89 15.60 7.09
CA THR A 481 -10.94 14.58 7.10
C THR A 481 -11.31 14.15 8.53
N VAL A 482 -12.53 13.65 8.69
CA VAL A 482 -13.02 13.01 9.92
C VAL A 482 -13.60 11.65 9.54
N MET A 483 -13.06 10.57 10.11
CA MET A 483 -13.53 9.21 9.85
C MET A 483 -14.55 8.79 10.91
N VAL A 484 -15.70 8.27 10.49
CA VAL A 484 -16.81 7.87 11.37
C VAL A 484 -16.59 6.47 11.95
N SER A 485 -16.78 6.33 13.26
CA SER A 485 -16.61 5.09 14.04
C SER A 485 -17.62 4.01 13.70
N TYR A 486 -17.21 2.74 13.75
CA TYR A 486 -18.14 1.61 13.75
C TYR A 486 -19.09 1.57 14.96
N SER A 487 -18.73 2.22 16.07
CA SER A 487 -19.48 2.13 17.33
C SER A 487 -20.92 2.65 17.20
N SER A 488 -21.78 2.22 18.12
CA SER A 488 -23.02 2.94 18.41
C SER A 488 -22.81 3.91 19.55
N TRP A 489 -23.56 5.01 19.57
CA TRP A 489 -23.76 5.81 20.78
C TRP A 489 -25.22 5.70 21.20
N ASN A 490 -25.46 5.26 22.45
CA ASN A 490 -26.79 4.99 23.00
C ASN A 490 -27.72 4.17 22.07
N GLY A 491 -27.14 3.19 21.36
CA GLY A 491 -27.81 2.29 20.41
C GLY A 491 -27.77 2.75 18.95
N VAL A 492 -27.60 4.04 18.67
CA VAL A 492 -27.55 4.59 17.31
C VAL A 492 -26.16 4.40 16.70
N LYS A 493 -26.04 3.60 15.62
CA LYS A 493 -24.78 3.41 14.88
C LYS A 493 -24.26 4.75 14.36
N MET A 494 -22.99 5.05 14.61
CA MET A 494 -22.39 6.34 14.27
C MET A 494 -22.46 6.64 12.77
N HIS A 495 -22.24 5.67 11.87
CA HIS A 495 -22.43 5.82 10.42
C HIS A 495 -23.85 6.23 9.97
N ALA A 496 -24.85 6.18 10.84
CA ALA A 496 -26.24 6.61 10.59
C ALA A 496 -26.68 7.81 11.46
N ASN A 497 -25.77 8.41 12.25
CA ASN A 497 -26.13 9.41 13.25
C ASN A 497 -26.13 10.85 12.70
N TYR A 498 -27.26 11.27 12.14
CA TYR A 498 -27.47 12.62 11.60
C TYR A 498 -27.23 13.75 12.62
N GLU A 499 -27.62 13.55 13.88
CA GLU A 499 -27.47 14.56 14.94
C GLU A 499 -25.99 14.86 15.23
N LEU A 500 -25.13 13.83 15.26
CA LEU A 500 -23.70 14.01 15.50
C LEU A 500 -22.93 14.38 14.23
N ILE A 501 -23.22 13.78 13.07
CA ILE A 501 -22.45 14.01 11.83
C ILE A 501 -22.81 15.34 11.17
N THR A 502 -24.09 15.65 10.99
CA THR A 502 -24.50 16.90 10.34
C THR A 502 -24.65 18.02 11.36
N LYS A 503 -25.67 17.95 12.23
CA LYS A 503 -26.00 19.05 13.15
C LYS A 503 -24.85 19.43 14.10
N TYR A 504 -24.12 18.45 14.64
CA TYR A 504 -22.98 18.75 15.50
C TYR A 504 -21.69 19.00 14.72
N LEU A 505 -21.16 18.02 14.00
CA LEU A 505 -19.84 18.14 13.34
C LEU A 505 -19.85 19.16 12.18
N LYS A 506 -20.76 19.07 11.21
CA LYS A 506 -20.77 19.97 10.03
C LYS A 506 -21.31 21.37 10.34
N ASP A 507 -22.35 21.46 11.15
CA ASP A 507 -23.05 22.72 11.40
C ASP A 507 -22.54 23.42 12.67
N THR A 508 -22.59 22.76 13.85
CA THR A 508 -22.16 23.37 15.13
C THR A 508 -20.65 23.59 15.22
N LEU A 509 -19.82 22.61 14.85
CA LEU A 509 -18.35 22.77 14.77
C LEU A 509 -17.89 23.38 13.45
N ASN A 510 -18.82 23.73 12.55
CA ASN A 510 -18.57 24.36 11.25
C ASN A 510 -17.60 23.56 10.34
N PHE A 511 -17.45 22.24 10.51
CA PHE A 511 -16.47 21.45 9.75
C PHE A 511 -16.78 21.45 8.24
N LYS A 512 -15.81 21.89 7.43
CA LYS A 512 -15.88 21.97 5.95
C LYS A 512 -14.99 20.94 5.23
N GLY A 513 -14.26 20.10 5.97
CA GLY A 513 -13.56 18.96 5.41
C GLY A 513 -14.50 17.80 5.03
N VAL A 514 -13.90 16.66 4.69
CA VAL A 514 -14.59 15.45 4.23
C VAL A 514 -14.90 14.53 5.41
N VAL A 515 -16.16 14.13 5.58
CA VAL A 515 -16.57 13.04 6.48
C VAL A 515 -16.48 11.71 5.73
N ILE A 516 -15.65 10.79 6.19
CA ILE A 516 -15.41 9.48 5.54
C ILE A 516 -15.90 8.31 6.41
N SER A 517 -16.37 7.21 5.81
CA SER A 517 -16.62 5.98 6.58
C SER A 517 -15.32 5.24 6.92
N ASP A 518 -15.28 4.55 8.05
CA ASP A 518 -14.39 3.39 8.24
C ASP A 518 -14.73 2.24 7.26
N TRP A 519 -13.86 1.23 7.15
CA TRP A 519 -13.87 0.13 6.18
C TRP A 519 -15.14 -0.74 6.27
N LEU A 520 -15.98 -0.71 5.22
CA LEU A 520 -17.30 -1.36 5.20
C LEU A 520 -18.22 -0.88 6.35
N GLY A 521 -17.98 0.31 6.92
CA GLY A 521 -18.74 0.80 8.06
C GLY A 521 -20.23 1.05 7.77
N VAL A 522 -20.57 1.35 6.52
CA VAL A 522 -21.96 1.41 6.05
C VAL A 522 -22.61 0.03 6.09
N ASP A 523 -21.92 -1.01 5.63
CA ASP A 523 -22.37 -2.40 5.63
C ASP A 523 -22.73 -2.87 7.05
N LYS A 524 -21.98 -2.41 8.06
CA LYS A 524 -22.13 -2.70 9.49
C LYS A 524 -23.20 -1.84 10.23
N ILE A 525 -23.95 -0.99 9.53
CA ILE A 525 -25.17 -0.36 10.08
C ILE A 525 -26.24 -1.45 10.32
N SER A 526 -26.33 -2.42 9.40
CA SER A 526 -27.15 -3.62 9.56
C SER A 526 -26.41 -4.73 10.31
N ASN A 527 -27.14 -5.54 11.11
CA ASN A 527 -26.62 -6.74 11.77
C ASN A 527 -27.53 -7.94 11.45
N PRO A 528 -27.03 -9.01 10.78
CA PRO A 528 -25.70 -9.14 10.20
C PRO A 528 -25.37 -8.06 9.14
N PRO A 529 -24.08 -7.77 8.87
CA PRO A 529 -23.69 -6.82 7.85
C PRO A 529 -24.25 -7.14 6.46
N MET A 530 -24.32 -6.13 5.58
CA MET A 530 -24.90 -6.19 4.22
C MET A 530 -26.40 -6.53 4.11
N THR A 531 -27.04 -7.10 5.14
CA THR A 531 -28.43 -7.62 5.05
C THR A 531 -29.48 -6.58 4.64
N ASN A 532 -29.22 -5.29 4.88
CA ASN A 532 -30.02 -4.21 4.29
C ASN A 532 -29.11 -3.08 3.78
N TYR A 533 -28.15 -3.41 2.92
CA TYR A 533 -27.14 -2.47 2.41
C TYR A 533 -27.76 -1.23 1.73
N SER A 534 -28.83 -1.40 0.94
CA SER A 534 -29.50 -0.27 0.27
C SER A 534 -30.03 0.75 1.28
N ASN A 535 -30.69 0.32 2.36
CA ASN A 535 -31.14 1.23 3.42
C ASN A 535 -29.98 1.78 4.27
N SER A 536 -28.94 0.98 4.48
CA SER A 536 -27.74 1.42 5.22
C SER A 536 -27.01 2.56 4.48
N LEU A 537 -26.91 2.44 3.16
CA LEU A 537 -26.38 3.49 2.28
C LEU A 537 -27.27 4.74 2.29
N LEU A 538 -28.60 4.58 2.24
CA LEU A 538 -29.55 5.69 2.37
C LEU A 538 -29.34 6.47 3.67
N LEU A 539 -29.34 5.75 4.81
CA LEU A 539 -29.16 6.33 6.14
C LEU A 539 -27.81 7.04 6.28
N SER A 540 -26.71 6.46 5.77
CA SER A 540 -25.37 7.06 5.92
C SER A 540 -25.16 8.33 5.08
N ILE A 541 -25.65 8.37 3.84
CA ILE A 541 -25.58 9.59 3.02
C ILE A 541 -26.54 10.67 3.54
N GLN A 542 -27.71 10.30 4.08
CA GLN A 542 -28.60 11.23 4.78
C GLN A 542 -27.99 11.74 6.09
N ALA A 543 -27.33 10.88 6.88
CA ALA A 543 -26.67 11.24 8.14
C ALA A 543 -25.54 12.28 7.93
N GLY A 544 -24.89 12.24 6.77
CA GLY A 544 -24.02 13.32 6.30
C GLY A 544 -22.64 12.88 5.84
N LEU A 545 -22.38 11.58 5.63
CA LEU A 545 -21.10 11.10 5.09
C LEU A 545 -20.87 11.63 3.67
N ASP A 546 -19.60 11.93 3.36
CA ASP A 546 -19.19 12.50 2.09
C ASP A 546 -18.49 11.48 1.19
N MET A 547 -17.61 10.66 1.78
CA MET A 547 -16.87 9.61 1.09
C MET A 547 -17.09 8.26 1.80
N ILE A 548 -17.35 7.21 1.04
CA ILE A 548 -17.57 5.86 1.58
C ILE A 548 -16.38 4.96 1.25
N MET A 549 -15.81 4.33 2.27
CA MET A 549 -14.77 3.31 2.16
C MET A 549 -15.41 1.95 1.84
N ILE A 550 -15.56 1.71 0.54
CA ILE A 550 -16.16 0.55 -0.11
C ILE A 550 -15.06 -0.23 -0.85
N PRO A 551 -14.22 -0.99 -0.14
CA PRO A 551 -13.01 -1.58 -0.69
C PRO A 551 -13.24 -2.57 -1.83
N HIS A 552 -14.44 -3.18 -1.91
CA HIS A 552 -14.76 -4.26 -2.85
C HIS A 552 -16.09 -4.04 -3.59
N ASN A 553 -17.19 -3.73 -2.87
CA ASN A 553 -18.56 -3.72 -3.40
C ASN A 553 -18.97 -2.40 -4.08
N TYR A 554 -18.05 -1.72 -4.76
CA TYR A 554 -18.30 -0.38 -5.34
C TYR A 554 -19.42 -0.36 -6.39
N THR A 555 -19.62 -1.45 -7.13
CA THR A 555 -20.72 -1.59 -8.10
C THR A 555 -22.10 -1.53 -7.43
N PHE A 556 -22.26 -2.11 -6.24
CA PHE A 556 -23.49 -2.01 -5.45
C PHE A 556 -23.69 -0.60 -4.88
N PHE A 557 -22.63 0.03 -4.38
CA PHE A 557 -22.67 1.42 -3.92
C PHE A 557 -23.17 2.37 -5.01
N VAL A 558 -22.53 2.36 -6.19
CA VAL A 558 -22.91 3.25 -7.29
C VAL A 558 -24.36 2.98 -7.72
N LYS A 559 -24.72 1.71 -7.94
CA LYS A 559 -26.09 1.32 -8.30
C LYS A 559 -27.14 1.82 -7.30
N PHE A 560 -26.94 1.58 -6.00
CA PHE A 560 -27.94 1.95 -5.00
C PHE A 560 -27.97 3.45 -4.73
N LEU A 561 -26.84 4.16 -4.78
CA LEU A 561 -26.81 5.62 -4.61
C LEU A 561 -27.48 6.33 -5.80
N THR A 562 -27.20 5.90 -7.04
CA THR A 562 -27.87 6.41 -8.24
C THR A 562 -29.39 6.19 -8.16
N ASN A 563 -29.84 5.00 -7.74
CA ASN A 563 -31.27 4.74 -7.53
C ASN A 563 -31.88 5.66 -6.47
N HIS A 564 -31.26 5.81 -5.28
CA HIS A 564 -31.79 6.68 -4.23
C HIS A 564 -31.88 8.15 -4.64
N VAL A 565 -30.99 8.63 -5.50
CA VAL A 565 -31.04 9.98 -6.05
C VAL A 565 -32.14 10.11 -7.11
N ASN A 566 -32.21 9.19 -8.07
CA ASN A 566 -33.24 9.19 -9.13
C ASN A 566 -34.66 9.03 -8.56
N GLU A 567 -34.82 8.29 -7.47
CA GLU A 567 -36.07 8.13 -6.73
C GLU A 567 -36.33 9.27 -5.71
N ASN A 568 -35.50 10.32 -5.68
CA ASN A 568 -35.58 11.47 -4.78
C ASN A 568 -35.51 11.15 -3.27
N ARG A 569 -35.01 9.96 -2.89
CA ARG A 569 -34.75 9.59 -1.49
C ARG A 569 -33.51 10.30 -0.92
N ILE A 570 -32.56 10.65 -1.79
CA ILE A 570 -31.42 11.53 -1.48
C ILE A 570 -31.49 12.73 -2.43
N PRO A 571 -31.60 13.97 -1.92
CA PRO A 571 -31.64 15.14 -2.78
C PRO A 571 -30.25 15.43 -3.37
N MET A 572 -30.21 15.94 -4.60
CA MET A 572 -28.95 16.33 -5.27
C MET A 572 -28.08 17.27 -4.44
N SER A 573 -28.68 18.16 -3.63
CA SER A 573 -27.95 19.05 -2.72
C SER A 573 -27.08 18.32 -1.68
N ARG A 574 -27.43 17.08 -1.28
CA ARG A 574 -26.63 16.24 -0.38
C ARG A 574 -25.42 15.64 -1.09
N ILE A 575 -25.60 15.20 -2.34
CA ILE A 575 -24.52 14.77 -3.24
C ILE A 575 -23.57 15.94 -3.51
N ASP A 576 -24.12 17.11 -3.79
CA ASP A 576 -23.35 18.33 -4.07
C ASP A 576 -22.58 18.84 -2.83
N ASP A 577 -23.11 18.73 -1.60
CA ASP A 577 -22.33 19.00 -0.37
C ASP A 577 -21.14 18.03 -0.23
N ALA A 578 -21.36 16.73 -0.44
CA ALA A 578 -20.32 15.72 -0.37
C ALA A 578 -19.19 15.98 -1.38
N VAL A 579 -19.54 16.13 -2.66
CA VAL A 579 -18.58 16.33 -3.74
C VAL A 579 -17.87 17.68 -3.59
N ARG A 580 -18.56 18.75 -3.19
CA ARG A 580 -17.95 20.06 -2.90
C ARG A 580 -16.85 19.98 -1.84
N ARG A 581 -17.04 19.20 -0.78
CA ARG A 581 -16.02 18.97 0.27
C ARG A 581 -14.82 18.21 -0.26
N ILE A 582 -15.06 17.16 -1.04
CA ILE A 582 -14.02 16.31 -1.64
C ILE A 582 -13.18 17.12 -2.65
N LEU A 583 -13.83 17.89 -3.52
CA LEU A 583 -13.14 18.76 -4.48
C LEU A 583 -12.38 19.90 -3.77
N SER A 584 -13.00 20.56 -2.78
CA SER A 584 -12.33 21.59 -1.96
C SER A 584 -11.03 21.07 -1.35
N LEU A 585 -11.02 19.85 -0.79
CA LEU A 585 -9.81 19.23 -0.25
C LEU A 585 -8.77 18.96 -1.35
N LYS A 586 -9.17 18.40 -2.49
CA LYS A 586 -8.24 18.13 -3.62
C LYS A 586 -7.59 19.40 -4.18
N PHE A 587 -8.33 20.50 -4.29
CA PHE A 587 -7.76 21.80 -4.67
C PHE A 587 -6.89 22.40 -3.55
N MET A 588 -7.28 22.29 -2.28
CA MET A 588 -6.49 22.77 -1.13
C MET A 588 -5.12 22.07 -1.06
N MET A 589 -5.06 20.77 -1.36
CA MET A 589 -3.81 19.99 -1.44
C MET A 589 -2.93 20.33 -2.65
N GLY A 590 -3.37 21.19 -3.57
CA GLY A 590 -2.69 21.41 -4.85
C GLY A 590 -2.69 20.18 -5.77
N LEU A 591 -3.63 19.25 -5.59
CA LEU A 591 -3.63 17.95 -6.27
C LEU A 591 -3.97 18.06 -7.76
N PHE A 592 -4.64 19.15 -8.19
CA PHE A 592 -4.85 19.44 -9.61
C PHE A 592 -3.60 20.02 -10.28
N GLU A 593 -2.72 20.69 -9.52
CA GLU A 593 -1.47 21.29 -9.99
C GLU A 593 -0.31 20.29 -9.97
N LYS A 594 -0.31 19.38 -8.99
CA LYS A 594 0.69 18.32 -8.80
C LYS A 594 0.02 16.98 -8.45
N PRO A 595 -0.69 16.36 -9.41
CA PRO A 595 -1.37 15.08 -9.17
C PRO A 595 -0.41 13.89 -8.96
N MET A 596 0.80 13.96 -9.52
CA MET A 596 1.76 12.86 -9.56
C MET A 596 2.69 12.85 -8.33
N ALA A 597 2.95 11.66 -7.79
CA ALA A 597 3.90 11.46 -6.69
C ALA A 597 5.35 11.72 -7.15
N SER A 598 6.08 12.56 -6.40
CA SER A 598 7.47 12.90 -6.70
C SER A 598 8.45 11.79 -6.30
N TYR A 599 9.38 11.50 -7.21
CA TYR A 599 10.49 10.57 -6.99
C TYR A 599 11.55 11.16 -6.02
N GLU A 600 11.51 12.47 -5.74
CA GLU A 600 12.46 13.14 -4.84
C GLU A 600 12.32 12.70 -3.38
N TYR A 601 11.13 12.25 -2.97
CA TYR A 601 10.84 11.87 -1.59
C TYR A 601 11.30 10.44 -1.24
N ILE A 602 11.69 9.64 -2.24
CA ILE A 602 12.15 8.25 -2.07
C ILE A 602 13.23 8.07 -0.97
N PRO A 603 14.27 8.94 -0.85
CA PRO A 603 15.31 8.81 0.18
C PRO A 603 14.86 9.10 1.62
N TRP A 604 13.67 9.64 1.84
CA TRP A 604 13.17 9.98 3.18
C TRP A 604 12.51 8.80 3.90
N LEU A 605 12.12 7.75 3.16
CA LEU A 605 11.58 6.52 3.75
C LEU A 605 12.65 5.84 4.59
N GLY A 606 12.44 5.78 5.91
CA GLY A 606 13.34 5.06 6.82
C GLY A 606 14.72 5.68 7.00
N CYS A 607 14.89 6.97 6.68
CA CYS A 607 16.17 7.68 6.80
C CYS A 607 16.61 7.84 8.27
N GLN A 608 17.92 8.02 8.49
CA GLN A 608 18.49 8.00 9.85
C GLN A 608 17.90 9.07 10.77
N ALA A 609 17.69 10.31 10.27
CA ALA A 609 17.10 11.38 11.08
C ALA A 609 15.69 11.04 11.60
N HIS A 610 14.88 10.30 10.83
CA HIS A 610 13.59 9.80 11.31
C HIS A 610 13.76 8.69 12.36
N ARG A 611 14.77 7.84 12.25
CA ARG A 611 15.10 6.82 13.26
C ARG A 611 15.66 7.41 14.54
N ASP A 612 16.44 8.48 14.47
CA ASP A 612 16.95 9.20 15.64
C ASP A 612 15.79 9.85 16.42
N LEU A 613 14.80 10.41 15.71
CA LEU A 613 13.54 10.87 16.30
C LEU A 613 12.70 9.71 16.85
N GLY A 614 12.67 8.56 16.17
CA GLY A 614 12.05 7.34 16.67
C GLY A 614 12.67 6.85 17.98
N ARG A 615 14.02 6.79 18.04
CA ARG A 615 14.80 6.47 19.25
C ARG A 615 14.54 7.46 20.37
N GLU A 616 14.40 8.75 20.05
CA GLU A 616 13.99 9.77 21.03
C GLU A 616 12.58 9.53 21.58
N ALA A 617 11.61 9.27 20.69
CA ALA A 617 10.24 8.95 21.07
C ALA A 617 10.18 7.69 21.95
N VAL A 618 10.98 6.67 21.63
CA VAL A 618 11.17 5.48 22.48
C VAL A 618 11.66 5.89 23.86
N ARG A 619 12.83 6.52 24.03
CA ARG A 619 13.36 6.82 25.38
C ARG A 619 12.45 7.70 26.24
N LYS A 620 11.59 8.51 25.61
CA LYS A 620 10.59 9.37 26.28
C LYS A 620 9.31 8.63 26.69
N SER A 621 8.91 7.57 25.98
CA SER A 621 7.68 6.81 26.29
C SER A 621 7.81 5.90 27.51
N LEU A 622 9.04 5.46 27.82
CA LEU A 622 9.28 4.41 28.81
C LEU A 622 8.96 4.88 30.23
N VAL A 623 8.08 4.16 30.91
CA VAL A 623 7.67 4.47 32.29
C VAL A 623 8.31 3.47 33.24
N LEU A 624 9.15 3.98 34.15
CA LEU A 624 9.77 3.18 35.19
C LEU A 624 8.77 2.99 36.35
N LEU A 625 8.29 1.77 36.55
CA LEU A 625 7.27 1.44 37.55
C LEU A 625 7.87 0.96 38.89
N LYS A 626 9.04 0.31 38.85
CA LYS A 626 9.76 -0.18 40.03
C LYS A 626 11.27 -0.06 39.82
N ASN A 627 12.04 0.22 40.87
CA ASN A 627 13.51 0.32 40.81
C ASN A 627 14.19 -0.04 42.15
N GLY A 628 13.97 -1.26 42.63
CA GLY A 628 14.33 -1.76 43.96
C GLY A 628 13.18 -2.59 44.55
N LYS A 629 13.45 -3.71 45.24
CA LYS A 629 12.42 -4.57 45.85
C LYS A 629 11.87 -3.96 47.14
N THR A 630 12.74 -3.34 47.94
CA THR A 630 12.39 -2.57 49.14
C THR A 630 12.82 -1.11 49.02
N PRO A 631 12.26 -0.16 49.81
CA PRO A 631 12.71 1.23 49.84
C PRO A 631 14.16 1.44 50.32
N ASN A 632 14.78 0.41 50.90
CA ASN A 632 16.16 0.45 51.40
C ASN A 632 17.18 -0.16 50.41
N ASP A 633 16.71 -0.71 49.29
CA ASP A 633 17.59 -1.32 48.30
C ASP A 633 18.33 -0.24 47.50
N ALA A 634 19.56 -0.55 47.10
CA ALA A 634 20.21 0.24 46.05
C ALA A 634 19.43 0.09 44.72
N PRO A 635 19.19 1.18 43.97
CA PRO A 635 18.42 1.13 42.73
C PRO A 635 19.09 0.21 41.70
N MET A 636 18.26 -0.53 40.96
CA MET A 636 18.68 -1.47 39.92
C MET A 636 19.05 -0.78 38.60
N LEU A 637 18.45 0.38 38.33
CA LEU A 637 18.67 1.20 37.13
C LEU A 637 19.25 2.57 37.51
N PRO A 638 20.26 3.08 36.76
CA PRO A 638 20.83 2.50 35.54
C PRO A 638 21.77 1.30 35.77
N LEU A 639 21.81 0.38 34.81
CA LEU A 639 22.68 -0.79 34.76
C LEU A 639 24.14 -0.40 34.49
N PRO A 640 25.13 -1.15 35.02
CA PRO A 640 26.52 -0.98 34.65
C PRO A 640 26.78 -1.53 33.24
N ARG A 641 27.43 -0.75 32.37
CA ARG A 641 27.84 -1.20 31.03
C ARG A 641 28.95 -2.26 31.05
N THR A 642 29.74 -2.32 32.11
CA THR A 642 30.77 -3.33 32.31
C THR A 642 30.30 -4.32 33.37
N ALA A 643 30.05 -5.54 32.95
CA ALA A 643 29.78 -6.69 33.80
C ALA A 643 30.69 -7.85 33.35
N LYS A 644 30.69 -8.97 34.09
CA LYS A 644 31.33 -10.20 33.62
C LYS A 644 30.39 -10.95 32.69
N ARG A 645 29.18 -11.25 33.17
CA ARG A 645 28.19 -12.06 32.45
C ARG A 645 26.77 -11.54 32.69
N ILE A 646 26.01 -11.34 31.62
CA ILE A 646 24.62 -10.89 31.68
C ILE A 646 23.69 -11.85 30.96
N LEU A 647 22.45 -11.95 31.43
CA LEU A 647 21.38 -12.71 30.78
C LEU A 647 20.38 -11.75 30.14
N VAL A 648 20.13 -11.89 28.84
CA VAL A 648 19.02 -11.24 28.15
C VAL A 648 18.00 -12.32 27.77
N ALA A 649 16.73 -12.13 28.15
CA ALA A 649 15.76 -13.21 28.08
C ALA A 649 14.32 -12.76 27.78
N GLY A 650 13.45 -13.74 27.56
CA GLY A 650 12.03 -13.53 27.28
C GLY A 650 11.69 -13.45 25.79
N THR A 651 10.41 -13.62 25.48
CA THR A 651 9.86 -13.76 24.13
C THR A 651 9.96 -12.51 23.26
N HIS A 652 10.18 -11.34 23.86
CA HIS A 652 10.23 -10.04 23.16
C HIS A 652 11.65 -9.50 23.01
N ALA A 653 12.64 -10.08 23.70
CA ALA A 653 14.01 -9.56 23.72
C ALA A 653 14.66 -9.49 22.32
N ASN A 654 14.43 -10.48 21.46
CA ASN A 654 14.95 -10.48 20.09
C ASN A 654 13.85 -10.65 19.02
N ASN A 655 12.73 -9.94 19.19
CA ASN A 655 11.58 -10.02 18.29
C ASN A 655 11.07 -8.63 17.90
N LEU A 656 11.48 -8.17 16.71
CA LEU A 656 11.23 -6.82 16.21
C LEU A 656 9.74 -6.60 15.87
N GLY A 657 9.06 -7.61 15.34
CA GLY A 657 7.61 -7.59 15.13
C GLY A 657 6.82 -7.41 16.43
N TYR A 658 7.21 -8.09 17.52
CA TYR A 658 6.51 -7.96 18.81
C TYR A 658 6.68 -6.58 19.44
N GLN A 659 7.86 -5.94 19.33
CA GLN A 659 8.04 -4.57 19.82
C GLN A 659 7.42 -3.49 18.90
N CYS A 660 7.05 -3.83 17.66
CA CYS A 660 6.25 -2.95 16.80
C CYS A 660 4.74 -3.12 17.06
N GLY A 661 4.28 -4.34 17.36
CA GLY A 661 2.87 -4.64 17.64
C GLY A 661 2.00 -4.71 16.38
N GLY A 662 0.72 -4.37 16.52
CA GLY A 662 -0.22 -4.31 15.39
C GLY A 662 0.09 -3.19 14.40
N TRP A 663 -0.66 -3.15 13.29
CA TRP A 663 -0.51 -2.18 12.20
C TRP A 663 0.93 -2.03 11.69
N SER A 664 1.73 -3.11 11.69
CA SER A 664 3.17 -3.08 11.42
C SER A 664 3.55 -4.07 10.32
N LEU A 665 3.77 -3.58 9.10
CA LEU A 665 3.81 -4.33 7.82
C LEU A 665 2.49 -5.06 7.46
N THR A 666 1.79 -5.61 8.45
CA THR A 666 0.52 -6.31 8.34
C THR A 666 -0.52 -5.71 9.30
N TRP A 667 -1.81 -5.98 9.08
CA TRP A 667 -2.91 -5.43 9.90
C TRP A 667 -2.76 -5.84 11.37
N GLN A 668 -2.56 -7.13 11.59
CA GLN A 668 -2.43 -7.72 12.92
C GLN A 668 -0.99 -7.71 13.47
N GLY A 669 -0.03 -7.14 12.73
CA GLY A 669 1.41 -7.27 13.01
C GLY A 669 1.96 -8.67 12.72
N VAL A 670 3.26 -8.85 12.91
CA VAL A 670 3.99 -10.11 12.62
C VAL A 670 4.90 -10.53 13.78
N SER A 671 5.33 -11.79 13.76
CA SER A 671 6.38 -12.30 14.64
C SER A 671 7.76 -12.23 13.98
N GLY A 672 8.80 -12.10 14.80
CA GLY A 672 10.20 -12.27 14.39
C GLY A 672 10.88 -11.01 13.85
N ASN A 673 12.05 -11.24 13.25
CA ASN A 673 12.90 -10.21 12.64
C ASN A 673 12.96 -10.39 11.11
N ASN A 674 13.06 -11.66 10.69
CA ASN A 674 13.24 -12.10 9.31
C ASN A 674 12.17 -13.16 8.97
N HIS A 675 10.93 -12.73 8.68
CA HIS A 675 9.77 -13.58 8.31
C HIS A 675 9.19 -14.44 9.49
N THR A 676 8.05 -15.17 9.40
CA THR A 676 7.17 -15.54 8.25
C THR A 676 5.73 -15.88 8.72
N VAL A 677 4.82 -16.05 7.75
CA VAL A 677 3.51 -16.75 7.76
C VAL A 677 2.26 -15.90 8.06
N VAL A 678 1.35 -15.88 7.07
CA VAL A 678 -0.10 -15.60 7.23
C VAL A 678 -0.86 -16.71 6.50
N GLY A 679 -1.47 -17.63 7.24
CA GLY A 679 -2.12 -18.83 6.67
C GLY A 679 -1.16 -19.76 5.91
N ASN A 680 -1.67 -20.53 4.96
CA ASN A 680 -0.89 -21.56 4.23
C ASN A 680 -0.05 -21.00 3.06
N LYS A 681 0.36 -19.71 3.08
CA LYS A 681 1.19 -19.10 2.02
C LYS A 681 2.45 -18.43 2.61
N MET A 682 3.59 -18.72 2.00
CA MET A 682 4.89 -18.27 2.46
C MET A 682 5.23 -16.89 1.86
N PHE A 683 5.27 -15.86 2.72
CA PHE A 683 5.60 -14.48 2.33
C PHE A 683 6.80 -13.93 3.11
N THR A 684 7.76 -13.40 2.36
CA THR A 684 9.09 -12.96 2.82
C THR A 684 9.06 -11.48 3.23
N PHE A 685 8.83 -11.18 4.52
CA PHE A 685 8.86 -9.82 5.08
C PHE A 685 9.95 -9.68 6.16
N VAL A 686 10.88 -8.75 5.97
CA VAL A 686 12.04 -8.51 6.86
C VAL A 686 11.96 -7.10 7.47
N PHE A 687 12.22 -6.95 8.76
CA PHE A 687 12.49 -5.63 9.35
C PHE A 687 13.99 -5.28 9.21
N GLU A 688 14.44 -5.10 7.96
CA GLU A 688 15.88 -5.02 7.59
C GLU A 688 16.63 -3.82 8.20
N THR A 689 15.94 -2.90 8.87
CA THR A 689 16.45 -1.58 9.27
C THR A 689 16.14 -1.18 10.73
N GLY A 690 15.63 -2.09 11.57
CA GLY A 690 15.36 -1.80 13.00
C GLY A 690 16.39 -2.43 13.95
N THR A 691 16.25 -2.17 15.25
CA THR A 691 17.08 -2.75 16.32
C THR A 691 16.20 -3.35 17.42
N THR A 692 16.39 -4.65 17.70
CA THR A 692 15.72 -5.35 18.80
C THR A 692 16.27 -4.93 20.17
N ILE A 693 15.54 -5.21 21.26
CA ILE A 693 16.00 -4.96 22.64
C ILE A 693 17.35 -5.65 22.91
N LEU A 694 17.53 -6.91 22.47
CA LEU A 694 18.81 -7.63 22.53
C LEU A 694 19.89 -6.90 21.73
N GLY A 695 19.62 -6.56 20.46
CA GLY A 695 20.58 -5.86 19.61
C GLY A 695 20.95 -4.46 20.12
N ALA A 696 20.08 -3.82 20.89
CA ALA A 696 20.36 -2.57 21.59
C ALA A 696 21.25 -2.80 22.83
N ILE A 697 20.95 -3.81 23.66
CA ILE A 697 21.76 -4.18 24.83
C ILE A 697 23.18 -4.59 24.41
N THR A 698 23.31 -5.42 23.36
CA THR A 698 24.61 -5.85 22.81
C THR A 698 25.46 -4.69 22.30
N LYS A 699 24.85 -3.60 21.81
CA LYS A 699 25.56 -2.37 21.42
C LYS A 699 25.83 -1.41 22.59
N ALA A 700 25.27 -1.67 23.77
CA ALA A 700 25.34 -0.75 24.92
C ALA A 700 26.31 -1.22 26.01
N VAL A 701 26.50 -2.52 26.20
CA VAL A 701 27.52 -3.06 27.13
C VAL A 701 28.93 -2.94 26.53
N ASN A 702 29.93 -3.01 27.39
CA ASN A 702 31.34 -3.06 26.99
C ASN A 702 31.64 -4.42 26.31
N GLU A 703 32.49 -4.41 25.29
CA GLU A 703 32.94 -5.60 24.53
C GLU A 703 33.48 -6.74 25.41
N THR A 704 33.98 -6.45 26.62
CA THR A 704 34.42 -7.47 27.58
C THR A 704 33.29 -8.19 28.33
N THR A 705 32.02 -7.83 28.10
CA THR A 705 30.86 -8.36 28.82
C THR A 705 30.28 -9.57 28.09
N GLU A 706 30.27 -10.75 28.73
CA GLU A 706 29.69 -11.95 28.13
C GLU A 706 28.15 -11.86 28.15
N ILE A 707 27.50 -12.00 26.98
CA ILE A 707 26.05 -11.87 26.83
C ILE A 707 25.43 -13.23 26.50
N PHE A 708 24.58 -13.72 27.39
CA PHE A 708 23.77 -14.92 27.15
C PHE A 708 22.36 -14.52 26.73
N TYR A 709 21.83 -15.19 25.70
CA TYR A 709 20.46 -15.01 25.24
C TYR A 709 19.68 -16.32 25.34
N SER A 710 18.51 -16.28 25.99
CA SER A 710 17.55 -17.40 25.99
C SER A 710 16.11 -16.91 26.08
N VAL A 711 15.24 -17.38 25.18
CA VAL A 711 13.81 -17.03 25.18
C VAL A 711 13.11 -17.50 26.45
N ASN A 712 13.43 -18.72 26.91
CA ASN A 712 12.84 -19.34 28.09
C ASN A 712 13.91 -20.19 28.82
N PRO A 713 14.75 -19.58 29.68
CA PRO A 713 15.72 -20.31 30.47
C PRO A 713 15.03 -21.02 31.66
N ASP A 714 15.44 -22.26 31.90
CA ASP A 714 15.13 -22.96 33.14
C ASP A 714 15.90 -22.37 34.35
N LEU A 715 15.48 -22.74 35.55
CA LEU A 715 16.06 -22.26 36.80
C LEU A 715 17.51 -22.75 37.02
N GLU A 716 17.91 -23.88 36.45
CA GLU A 716 19.26 -24.43 36.60
C GLU A 716 20.27 -23.59 35.81
N LEU A 717 19.96 -23.28 34.53
CA LEU A 717 20.77 -22.39 33.69
C LEU A 717 20.91 -20.99 34.30
N VAL A 718 19.84 -20.42 34.88
CA VAL A 718 19.93 -19.13 35.58
C VAL A 718 20.86 -19.22 36.80
N THR A 719 20.69 -20.25 37.64
CA THR A 719 21.41 -20.40 38.91
C THR A 719 22.89 -20.72 38.70
N LEU A 720 23.21 -21.66 37.81
CA LEU A 720 24.59 -22.02 37.45
C LEU A 720 25.26 -20.94 36.57
N GLY A 721 24.46 -20.16 35.84
CA GLY A 721 24.89 -19.07 34.98
C GLY A 721 25.57 -17.90 35.71
N LYS A 722 25.36 -17.73 37.03
CA LYS A 722 26.03 -16.72 37.87
C LYS A 722 26.13 -15.34 37.18
N PHE A 723 25.00 -14.87 36.65
CA PHE A 723 24.91 -13.59 35.95
C PHE A 723 24.95 -12.43 36.94
N ASP A 724 25.62 -11.33 36.59
CA ASP A 724 25.67 -10.11 37.41
C ASP A 724 24.30 -9.42 37.47
N TYR A 725 23.53 -9.49 36.37
CA TYR A 725 22.12 -9.12 36.28
C TYR A 725 21.45 -9.80 35.08
N ALA A 726 20.11 -9.75 35.05
CA ALA A 726 19.30 -10.16 33.91
C ALA A 726 18.38 -9.04 33.40
N VAL A 727 18.11 -9.04 32.09
CA VAL A 727 17.13 -8.17 31.42
C VAL A 727 16.12 -9.04 30.69
N VAL A 728 14.85 -8.95 31.08
CA VAL A 728 13.77 -9.85 30.68
C VAL A 728 12.72 -9.05 29.92
N ALA A 729 12.64 -9.22 28.60
CA ALA A 729 11.65 -8.54 27.77
C ALA A 729 10.51 -9.51 27.37
N VAL A 730 9.31 -9.19 27.83
CA VAL A 730 8.10 -10.01 27.74
C VAL A 730 6.88 -9.10 27.52
N GLY A 731 5.74 -9.65 27.10
CA GLY A 731 4.68 -8.79 26.59
C GLY A 731 3.48 -9.49 25.94
N GLU A 732 2.62 -8.66 25.35
CA GLU A 732 1.50 -9.09 24.51
C GLU A 732 1.97 -9.39 23.07
N LEU A 733 1.37 -10.41 22.44
CA LEU A 733 1.56 -10.66 21.01
C LEU A 733 0.90 -9.55 20.16
N PRO A 734 1.36 -9.29 18.93
CA PRO A 734 0.70 -8.36 18.02
C PRO A 734 -0.80 -8.64 17.77
N TYR A 735 -1.60 -7.59 17.90
CA TYR A 735 -3.03 -7.54 17.62
C TYR A 735 -3.45 -6.17 17.08
N ALA A 736 -4.56 -6.12 16.38
CA ALA A 736 -5.30 -4.92 16.03
C ALA A 736 -6.80 -5.20 16.10
N GLU A 737 -7.58 -4.19 16.49
CA GLU A 737 -9.04 -4.23 16.48
C GLU A 737 -9.60 -5.40 17.29
N THR A 738 -10.71 -6.01 16.86
CA THR A 738 -11.46 -7.04 17.60
C THR A 738 -10.62 -8.28 17.98
N LYS A 739 -9.49 -8.55 17.31
CA LYS A 739 -8.57 -9.64 17.68
C LYS A 739 -7.75 -9.31 18.95
N GLY A 740 -7.70 -8.04 19.35
CA GLY A 740 -7.07 -7.57 20.57
C GLY A 740 -8.01 -7.42 21.77
N ASP A 741 -9.32 -7.61 21.58
CA ASP A 741 -10.28 -7.55 22.68
C ASP A 741 -10.02 -8.72 23.63
N ASP A 742 -9.62 -8.42 24.87
CA ASP A 742 -9.29 -9.42 25.89
C ASP A 742 -9.90 -9.03 27.23
N SER A 743 -10.74 -9.92 27.77
CA SER A 743 -11.39 -9.77 29.07
C SER A 743 -10.49 -10.04 30.27
N ASN A 744 -9.27 -10.56 30.05
CA ASN A 744 -8.40 -11.10 31.09
C ASN A 744 -7.12 -10.25 31.29
N LEU A 745 -6.55 -9.73 30.21
CA LEU A 745 -5.34 -8.90 30.21
C LEU A 745 -4.15 -9.57 30.93
N THR A 746 -4.02 -10.89 30.75
CA THR A 746 -3.02 -11.74 31.42
C THR A 746 -1.91 -12.19 30.47
N MET A 747 -0.66 -12.18 30.96
CA MET A 747 0.47 -12.80 30.26
C MET A 747 0.30 -14.32 30.14
N ILE A 748 0.56 -14.87 28.94
CA ILE A 748 0.48 -16.31 28.64
C ILE A 748 1.86 -16.96 28.80
N GLU A 749 1.91 -18.24 29.18
CA GLU A 749 3.16 -19.03 29.20
C GLU A 749 3.90 -18.99 27.85
N PRO A 750 5.24 -18.93 27.83
CA PRO A 750 6.16 -19.15 28.96
C PRO A 750 6.41 -17.91 29.86
N VAL A 751 5.74 -16.78 29.65
CA VAL A 751 6.11 -15.50 30.30
C VAL A 751 6.10 -15.55 31.85
N PRO A 752 5.06 -16.06 32.54
CA PRO A 752 5.06 -16.17 33.99
C PRO A 752 6.21 -17.05 34.52
N SER A 753 6.50 -18.18 33.86
CA SER A 753 7.62 -19.05 34.19
C SER A 753 8.98 -18.35 34.01
N VAL A 754 9.16 -17.59 32.92
CA VAL A 754 10.40 -16.83 32.67
C VAL A 754 10.66 -15.79 33.75
N ILE A 755 9.67 -14.99 34.12
CA ILE A 755 9.82 -13.99 35.19
C ILE A 755 10.17 -14.69 36.51
N LYS A 756 9.46 -15.77 36.85
CA LYS A 756 9.68 -16.53 38.09
C LYS A 756 11.08 -17.15 38.16
N ASN A 757 11.53 -17.84 37.12
CA ASN A 757 12.83 -18.52 37.08
C ASN A 757 13.99 -17.53 37.17
N ILE A 758 13.89 -16.39 36.47
CA ILE A 758 14.98 -15.41 36.41
C ILE A 758 15.00 -14.54 37.68
N CYS A 759 13.91 -13.82 37.95
CA CYS A 759 13.86 -12.82 39.02
C CYS A 759 13.90 -13.42 40.45
N GLY A 760 13.64 -14.73 40.57
CA GLY A 760 13.84 -15.48 41.80
C GLY A 760 15.30 -15.89 42.10
N ALA A 761 16.19 -15.87 41.10
CA ALA A 761 17.57 -16.36 41.22
C ALA A 761 18.65 -15.31 40.91
N VAL A 762 18.35 -14.29 40.10
CA VAL A 762 19.24 -13.17 39.77
C VAL A 762 18.48 -11.85 39.78
N LYS A 763 19.17 -10.74 40.11
CA LYS A 763 18.60 -9.39 40.01
C LYS A 763 18.12 -9.12 38.58
N CYS A 764 16.84 -8.78 38.41
CA CYS A 764 16.22 -8.68 37.10
C CYS A 764 15.61 -7.28 36.81
N VAL A 765 15.72 -6.87 35.55
CA VAL A 765 14.89 -5.80 34.97
C VAL A 765 13.85 -6.48 34.08
N VAL A 766 12.56 -6.32 34.38
CA VAL A 766 11.47 -6.73 33.49
C VAL A 766 11.04 -5.55 32.64
N ILE A 767 11.05 -5.74 31.32
CA ILE A 767 10.58 -4.80 30.31
C ILE A 767 9.27 -5.37 29.76
N VAL A 768 8.16 -4.68 30.02
CA VAL A 768 6.82 -5.06 29.56
C VAL A 768 6.52 -4.34 28.25
N VAL A 769 6.41 -5.12 27.18
CA VAL A 769 6.02 -4.68 25.84
C VAL A 769 4.52 -4.96 25.66
N SER A 770 3.69 -3.93 25.63
CA SER A 770 2.23 -4.11 25.62
C SER A 770 1.53 -2.89 25.02
N GLY A 771 0.34 -3.11 24.46
CA GLY A 771 -0.51 -2.01 23.98
C GLY A 771 -1.22 -1.23 25.10
N ARG A 772 -1.12 -1.71 26.34
CA ARG A 772 -1.97 -1.31 27.46
C ARG A 772 -1.42 -1.81 28.80
N PRO A 773 -1.93 -1.30 29.93
CA PRO A 773 -1.78 -1.95 31.24
C PRO A 773 -2.30 -3.39 31.21
N ILE A 774 -1.57 -4.31 31.85
CA ILE A 774 -1.87 -5.74 31.95
C ILE A 774 -1.61 -6.25 33.38
N VAL A 775 -2.11 -7.45 33.72
CA VAL A 775 -2.02 -8.03 35.07
C VAL A 775 -0.55 -8.25 35.48
N MET A 776 -0.07 -7.43 36.43
CA MET A 776 1.31 -7.47 36.94
C MET A 776 1.42 -7.81 38.44
N GLU A 777 0.34 -7.70 39.20
CA GLU A 777 0.32 -7.90 40.66
C GLU A 777 0.97 -9.23 41.13
N PRO A 778 0.75 -10.40 40.47
CA PRO A 778 1.39 -11.65 40.87
C PRO A 778 2.92 -11.70 40.74
N TYR A 779 3.52 -10.79 39.96
CA TYR A 779 4.95 -10.80 39.62
C TYR A 779 5.75 -9.68 40.29
N ILE A 780 5.10 -8.59 40.70
CA ILE A 780 5.77 -7.38 41.20
C ILE A 780 6.69 -7.64 42.39
N SER A 781 6.42 -8.64 43.23
CA SER A 781 7.25 -8.97 44.40
C SER A 781 8.64 -9.50 44.02
N SER A 782 8.76 -10.34 42.98
CA SER A 782 10.03 -10.96 42.58
C SER A 782 10.90 -10.06 41.70
N ILE A 783 10.32 -9.04 41.05
CA ILE A 783 11.01 -8.16 40.10
C ILE A 783 11.82 -7.08 40.84
N ASP A 784 13.06 -6.80 40.44
CA ASP A 784 13.87 -5.70 41.01
C ASP A 784 13.53 -4.36 40.35
N ALA A 785 13.57 -4.28 39.01
CA ALA A 785 13.06 -3.13 38.26
C ALA A 785 12.02 -3.52 37.21
N LEU A 786 10.99 -2.70 37.06
CA LEU A 786 9.89 -2.90 36.12
C LEU A 786 9.75 -1.66 35.23
N VAL A 787 9.80 -1.87 33.91
CA VAL A 787 9.65 -0.82 32.90
C VAL A 787 8.46 -1.16 31.99
N ALA A 788 7.51 -0.25 31.87
CA ALA A 788 6.53 -0.28 30.79
C ALA A 788 7.18 0.36 29.54
N ALA A 789 7.33 -0.44 28.48
CA ALA A 789 7.92 0.00 27.22
C ALA A 789 6.89 0.26 26.11
N TRP A 790 5.62 -0.03 26.38
CA TRP A 790 4.52 0.04 25.41
C TRP A 790 4.82 -0.83 24.17
N LEU A 791 4.45 -0.36 22.98
CA LEU A 791 4.92 -0.93 21.71
C LEU A 791 5.88 0.10 21.08
N PRO A 792 7.21 0.00 21.30
CA PRO A 792 8.18 1.05 20.99
C PRO A 792 8.55 1.20 19.49
N GLY A 793 8.13 0.31 18.60
CA GLY A 793 8.48 0.38 17.17
C GLY A 793 9.91 -0.10 16.87
N THR A 794 10.52 0.40 15.79
CA THR A 794 11.78 -0.19 15.25
C THR A 794 13.03 0.15 16.05
N GLU A 795 13.00 1.19 16.90
CA GLU A 795 14.21 1.84 17.39
C GLU A 795 14.53 1.49 18.86
N GLY A 796 14.60 0.19 19.17
CA GLY A 796 14.83 -0.37 20.52
C GLY A 796 16.12 0.10 21.22
N GLN A 797 16.99 0.82 20.51
CA GLN A 797 18.11 1.56 21.10
C GLN A 797 17.66 2.55 22.18
N GLY A 798 16.47 3.15 22.04
CA GLY A 798 15.91 4.08 23.05
C GLY A 798 15.58 3.42 24.40
N ILE A 799 15.49 2.09 24.45
CA ILE A 799 15.38 1.32 25.70
C ILE A 799 16.77 1.21 26.36
N ALA A 800 17.81 0.90 25.59
CA ALA A 800 19.18 0.87 26.12
C ALA A 800 19.66 2.25 26.61
N ASP A 801 19.27 3.34 25.92
CA ASP A 801 19.55 4.74 26.29
C ASP A 801 19.25 5.06 27.77
N VAL A 802 18.12 4.58 28.30
CA VAL A 802 17.71 4.82 29.70
C VAL A 802 18.09 3.69 30.65
N LEU A 803 18.15 2.44 30.17
CA LEU A 803 18.61 1.31 31.00
C LEU A 803 20.08 1.47 31.41
N TYR A 804 20.94 1.98 30.52
CA TYR A 804 22.36 2.21 30.79
C TYR A 804 22.69 3.67 31.13
N GLY A 805 21.67 4.50 31.35
CA GLY A 805 21.81 5.85 31.91
C GLY A 805 22.52 6.87 31.00
N ASP A 806 22.41 6.76 29.68
CA ASP A 806 22.75 7.91 28.82
C ASP A 806 21.75 9.04 29.03
N TYR A 807 20.48 8.66 29.21
CA TYR A 807 19.35 9.53 29.52
C TYR A 807 18.65 9.06 30.81
N GLY A 808 17.91 9.96 31.45
CA GLY A 808 17.04 9.62 32.58
C GLY A 808 15.66 9.13 32.12
N PHE A 809 15.05 8.20 32.85
CA PHE A 809 13.62 7.90 32.70
C PHE A 809 12.79 9.16 32.99
N THR A 810 11.89 9.50 32.07
CA THR A 810 11.03 10.70 32.14
C THR A 810 9.55 10.41 31.89
N GLY A 811 9.23 9.28 31.25
CA GLY A 811 7.86 8.88 30.93
C GLY A 811 6.96 8.75 32.16
N LYS A 812 5.68 9.05 31.96
CA LYS A 812 4.61 8.97 32.96
C LYS A 812 3.45 8.18 32.40
N LEU A 813 2.71 7.48 33.25
CA LEU A 813 1.53 6.72 32.88
C LEU A 813 0.42 7.64 32.33
N ALA A 814 0.22 7.65 31.02
CA ALA A 814 -0.96 8.24 30.38
C ALA A 814 -2.25 7.41 30.57
N ARG A 815 -2.16 6.29 31.29
CA ARG A 815 -3.26 5.36 31.61
C ARG A 815 -3.12 4.79 33.02
N THR A 816 -4.23 4.57 33.68
CA THR A 816 -4.31 3.88 34.98
C THR A 816 -3.88 2.42 34.86
N TRP A 817 -2.96 1.97 35.72
CA TRP A 817 -2.64 0.55 35.85
C TRP A 817 -3.51 -0.07 36.93
N PHE A 818 -4.41 -0.98 36.55
CA PHE A 818 -5.28 -1.71 37.49
C PHE A 818 -4.50 -2.80 38.26
N LYS A 819 -5.00 -3.19 39.43
CA LYS A 819 -4.49 -4.36 40.18
C LYS A 819 -5.04 -5.64 39.57
N ARG A 820 -6.37 -5.65 39.37
CA ARG A 820 -7.16 -6.78 38.87
C ARG A 820 -8.16 -6.34 37.81
N VAL A 821 -8.55 -7.26 36.94
CA VAL A 821 -9.46 -7.03 35.79
C VAL A 821 -10.91 -6.80 36.21
N ASP A 822 -11.29 -7.23 37.41
CA ASP A 822 -12.61 -7.03 38.02
C ASP A 822 -12.88 -5.55 38.39
N GLN A 823 -11.83 -4.72 38.44
CA GLN A 823 -11.94 -3.27 38.65
C GLN A 823 -12.37 -2.51 37.39
N LEU A 824 -12.39 -3.14 36.21
CA LEU A 824 -12.54 -2.40 34.95
C LEU A 824 -14.02 -2.22 34.53
N PRO A 825 -14.40 -1.04 34.01
CA PRO A 825 -13.56 0.14 33.74
C PRO A 825 -13.25 0.97 35.01
N MET A 826 -12.00 1.40 35.16
CA MET A 826 -11.53 2.29 36.22
C MET A 826 -10.48 3.24 35.62
N ASN A 827 -10.69 4.54 35.81
CA ASN A 827 -9.93 5.63 35.21
C ASN A 827 -9.71 6.76 36.23
N VAL A 828 -8.75 7.64 35.96
CA VAL A 828 -8.53 8.85 36.78
C VAL A 828 -9.81 9.71 36.86
N GLY A 829 -10.17 10.10 38.09
CA GLY A 829 -11.38 10.87 38.40
C GLY A 829 -12.58 10.05 38.87
N ASP A 830 -12.56 8.72 38.70
CA ASP A 830 -13.63 7.85 39.20
C ASP A 830 -13.63 7.79 40.75
N LYS A 831 -14.79 7.51 41.37
CA LYS A 831 -14.93 7.57 42.86
C LYS A 831 -14.16 6.48 43.59
N ASP A 832 -14.18 5.26 43.06
CA ASP A 832 -13.62 4.06 43.68
C ASP A 832 -12.23 3.74 43.10
N TYR A 833 -11.42 4.78 42.88
CA TYR A 833 -10.14 4.72 42.17
C TYR A 833 -9.02 4.09 43.01
N ASP A 834 -8.86 2.76 42.87
CA ASP A 834 -7.87 1.96 43.60
C ASP A 834 -6.83 1.27 42.67
N PRO A 835 -5.92 2.02 42.03
CA PRO A 835 -4.98 1.48 41.05
C PRO A 835 -3.76 0.76 41.66
N LEU A 836 -3.09 -0.05 40.85
CA LEU A 836 -1.76 -0.62 41.13
C LEU A 836 -0.67 0.42 40.94
N PHE A 837 -0.77 1.19 39.85
CA PHE A 837 0.00 2.40 39.59
C PHE A 837 -0.97 3.47 39.05
N PRO A 838 -1.11 4.62 39.72
CA PRO A 838 -2.07 5.65 39.30
C PRO A 838 -1.65 6.32 37.98
N TYR A 839 -2.63 6.95 37.33
CA TYR A 839 -2.39 7.90 36.25
C TYR A 839 -1.35 8.96 36.66
N GLY A 840 -0.46 9.32 35.74
CA GLY A 840 0.68 10.22 36.00
C GLY A 840 1.83 9.60 36.81
N PHE A 841 1.75 8.33 37.25
CA PHE A 841 2.86 7.66 37.93
C PHE A 841 4.05 7.41 36.99
N GLY A 842 5.25 7.34 37.57
CA GLY A 842 6.48 7.00 36.86
C GLY A 842 7.70 7.50 37.62
N LEU A 843 8.60 6.60 37.98
CA LEU A 843 9.87 6.91 38.63
C LEU A 843 10.84 7.54 37.62
N THR A 844 11.82 8.30 38.11
CA THR A 844 12.80 9.01 37.27
C THR A 844 14.22 8.63 37.67
N THR A 845 15.10 8.44 36.69
CA THR A 845 16.55 8.32 36.92
C THR A 845 17.28 9.58 36.45
N LYS A 846 18.54 9.75 36.84
CA LYS A 846 19.43 10.78 36.28
C LYS A 846 20.39 10.13 35.27
N PRO A 847 20.82 10.86 34.22
CA PRO A 847 21.94 10.43 33.39
C PRO A 847 23.21 10.18 34.22
N ASN A 848 24.05 9.27 33.75
CA ASN A 848 25.39 9.05 34.27
C ASN A 848 26.27 10.28 33.99
N ALA A 849 27.11 10.67 34.95
CA ALA A 849 27.84 11.95 34.93
C ALA A 849 28.78 12.17 33.71
N ASN A 850 29.09 11.11 32.96
CA ASN A 850 29.98 11.13 31.79
C ASN A 850 29.26 10.97 30.44
N SER A 851 27.92 10.90 30.36
CA SER A 851 27.22 10.61 29.09
C SER A 851 27.12 11.79 28.11
N THR A 852 27.45 13.01 28.55
CA THR A 852 27.10 14.27 27.85
C THR A 852 28.01 14.66 26.68
N SER A 853 29.05 13.89 26.35
CA SER A 853 30.11 14.29 25.40
C SER A 853 30.09 13.61 24.02
N ALA A 854 29.17 12.68 23.75
CA ALA A 854 29.29 11.76 22.61
C ALA A 854 28.57 12.17 21.30
N ASN A 855 27.43 12.87 21.36
CA ASN A 855 26.49 12.97 20.22
C ASN A 855 26.21 14.42 19.77
N SER A 856 27.20 15.07 19.14
CA SER A 856 27.02 16.40 18.52
C SER A 856 27.59 16.49 17.10
N ALA A 857 27.73 15.37 16.39
CA ALA A 857 28.35 15.29 15.06
C ALA A 857 27.38 14.78 13.98
N GLY A 858 26.93 15.67 13.09
CA GLY A 858 26.60 15.29 11.70
C GLY A 858 25.18 14.86 11.34
N ALA A 859 24.13 15.57 11.79
CA ALA A 859 22.76 15.38 11.29
C ALA A 859 22.32 16.53 10.35
N ALA A 860 22.82 16.54 9.11
CA ALA A 860 22.38 17.48 8.07
C ALA A 860 21.51 16.76 7.02
N ALA A 861 20.21 17.06 7.00
CA ALA A 861 19.31 16.58 5.96
C ALA A 861 19.66 17.20 4.58
N PRO A 862 19.31 16.56 3.45
CA PRO A 862 19.44 17.15 2.12
C PRO A 862 18.69 18.49 2.05
N ARG A 863 19.39 19.58 1.74
CA ARG A 863 18.82 20.93 1.82
C ARG A 863 17.86 21.25 0.67
N SER A 864 16.60 21.46 1.00
CA SER A 864 15.73 22.44 0.34
C SER A 864 15.27 23.48 1.38
N SER A 865 15.07 24.73 0.93
CA SER A 865 14.51 25.91 1.65
C SER A 865 14.51 25.90 3.20
N GLN A 866 15.36 26.74 3.82
CA GLN A 866 15.46 26.88 5.28
C GLN A 866 14.23 27.52 5.93
N ALA A 867 13.72 26.89 7.00
CA ALA A 867 13.09 27.58 8.14
C ALA A 867 13.71 27.00 9.42
N SER A 868 14.50 27.81 10.15
CA SER A 868 15.33 27.31 11.27
C SER A 868 14.58 27.28 12.60
N TRP A 869 14.41 26.09 13.15
CA TRP A 869 13.78 25.79 14.46
C TRP A 869 14.59 26.23 15.69
N SER A 870 15.26 27.38 15.63
CA SER A 870 16.29 27.80 16.60
C SER A 870 16.04 29.15 17.29
N SER A 871 14.95 29.85 16.95
CA SER A 871 14.73 31.26 17.35
C SER A 871 13.40 31.56 18.06
N VAL A 872 12.57 30.56 18.35
CA VAL A 872 11.23 30.75 18.95
C VAL A 872 11.20 30.47 20.47
N LEU A 873 12.08 29.61 20.98
CA LEU A 873 12.09 29.21 22.41
C LEU A 873 12.78 30.20 23.36
N LEU A 874 13.31 31.33 22.86
CA LEU A 874 13.97 32.34 23.69
C LEU A 874 13.21 33.68 23.80
N SER A 875 12.07 33.83 23.11
CA SER A 875 11.28 35.06 23.07
C SER A 875 9.96 35.01 23.86
N LEU A 876 9.52 33.82 24.30
CA LEU A 876 8.26 33.62 25.02
C LEU A 876 8.39 33.60 26.57
N SER A 877 9.61 33.67 27.11
CA SER A 877 9.87 33.68 28.57
C SER A 877 9.99 35.08 29.20
N LEU A 878 9.83 36.15 28.42
CA LEU A 878 9.99 37.54 28.86
C LEU A 878 8.82 38.49 28.49
N GLY A 879 7.80 38.00 27.77
CA GLY A 879 6.66 38.81 27.32
C GLY A 879 5.44 38.83 28.26
N ALA A 880 5.39 37.97 29.27
CA ALA A 880 4.17 37.70 30.05
C ALA A 880 4.07 38.50 31.38
N LEU A 881 4.77 39.64 31.50
CA LEU A 881 4.89 40.36 32.78
C LEU A 881 4.81 41.90 32.65
N LEU A 882 4.08 42.41 31.67
CA LEU A 882 3.69 43.83 31.57
C LEU A 882 2.51 44.02 30.59
N TRP A 883 1.29 44.14 31.12
CA TRP A 883 0.21 45.08 30.72
C TRP A 883 -1.12 44.72 31.41
N LEU A 884 -1.28 45.19 32.65
CA LEU A 884 -2.57 45.27 33.36
C LEU A 884 -3.00 46.75 33.41
N SER A 885 -3.44 47.32 32.27
CA SER A 885 -4.16 48.60 32.24
C SER A 885 -4.73 48.94 30.86
N HIS A 886 -6.05 49.12 30.82
CA HIS A 886 -6.94 49.64 29.75
C HIS A 886 -7.80 48.57 29.06
#